data_AF-A0A2S6WRY6-F1
#
_entry.id   AF-A0A2S6WRY6-F1
#
_cell.length_a   1.000
_cell.length_b   1.000
_cell.length_c   1.000
_cell.angle_alpha   90.00
_cell.angle_beta   90.00
_cell.angle_gamma   90.00
#
_symmetry.space_group_name_H-M   'P 1'
#
loop_
_entity.id
_entity.type
_entity.pdbx_description
1 polymer ?
#
loop_
_entity_poly.entity_id
_entity_poly.type
_entity_poly.pdbx_seq_one_letter_code
_entity_poly.pdbx_strand_id
1 'polypeptide(L)'
;MEGTGVTPKRGWARRLWAYAWRHPKDVVLALGSSLVGMAVMALVPLITKVIIDDVISDHTRDMTTWAGLLIAAALVVYVLTYIRRYYGGRLALDVQHDLRTEMYGTITRLDGRRQDELSTGQVVGRATSDLQLIQGLLFMLPMTIGNFMLFLISLAIMGWLSVPLTLVALAVAPALWWIAKRSRTRLHPSTWYAQAQAAAVAGVVDGAVSGVRVVKGFGQEEQETGKLREVGRRLFAGRLRTIRLNSVYTPALQAVPALGQVAMLALGGWLAVRGHITLGTFVAFSSYLAQLVGPVRMLAVVLTVGQQARAGTERVLELIDTEPSIEDGHKDLPADAPATVEFDDVSFGYDADRPVLDGLSLEIRPGETLAVVGSSGSGKSTVSLLLPRFYDVSRGAVLVGGHDVRELSLASLRAAIGLVPEDSFLFSDTVRNNIAYGRPDATLEEIEKAARAAQADRFITELPEGYDTTVGEHGLTLSGGQRQRVALARAILSDPRLLVLDDATSAVDARVEHEIHEALKGVMRGRTTLLIAHRRSTLNLADRIAVLDGGRLADIGTHEELQERSPLYRRLLTDPDELGAVSPGHTPPACPQEDTSVREELDAEFDAERGVTPRLWTGDRERKDTALAESPATPELLAQVEALPPATDVPDVDEARAVQPEESYGLRRLLRGFGPPLLISLALVATDAGMGLLLPVLIRHGIDSGVTEAALGAVWAAALLGLLTVVVQWAAQIGEMRMTGRTGERVLYSLRLKIFSQLQRLGLDYYERELTGRIMTRMTTDVDALSTFLQTGLVTAFVSVVTFFGIMVALLVIDVQLALVVFATLPPLIIATFFFRRASVKAYELARERVSVVNADLQESVSGLRIVQAFRREGDGGRRFAERSHSYRQARIRGQWLISVYFPFVQFLSSVAAAAVLMVGGARVDDGTLAIGSLVAYLLYIDLFFAPVQQLSQVFDGYQQATVSLGRIQELLREPTSTKSADEPLEVLSLRGDIAFEDVHFAYGTDEEALGGVDLRIPAGQTVAFVGETGAGKSTLVKLVARFYDPTGGRVAVDGTDLRALDLTSYRHRLGVVPQEAYLFQGTVRDAIAYGRPDATDAEVEAAARAVGAHDMIATLEGGYLHEVAERGRNLSAGQRQLIALARAELVDPDVLLLDEATAALDLATEAQVNQATDRLAGRRTTLVVAHRLTTAARADRVVVMDHGRVAEDGTHEELLARGGRYAELWRTFIGAAEPEEPVGASR
;
A
#
# COMPACT_ATOMS: atom_id res chain seq x y z
N MET A 1 16.45 40.66 -2.70
CA MET A 1 16.77 41.04 -1.31
C MET A 1 15.49 41.56 -0.69
N GLU A 2 14.78 40.71 0.03
CA GLU A 2 13.78 41.09 1.03
C GLU A 2 13.62 39.87 1.93
N GLY A 3 13.96 40.04 3.21
CA GLY A 3 14.11 38.96 4.16
C GLY A 3 12.77 38.55 4.72
N THR A 4 12.31 37.35 4.39
CA THR A 4 11.32 36.64 5.21
C THR A 4 12.02 36.17 6.47
N GLY A 5 11.54 36.66 7.62
CA GLY A 5 11.97 36.22 8.93
C GLY A 5 11.62 34.75 9.11
N VAL A 6 12.52 33.85 8.71
CA VAL A 6 12.48 32.45 9.12
C VAL A 6 12.72 32.46 10.62
N THR A 7 11.64 32.44 11.41
CA THR A 7 11.73 32.06 12.83
C THR A 7 12.58 30.79 12.89
N PRO A 8 13.63 30.73 13.73
CA PRO A 8 14.53 29.59 13.73
C PRO A 8 13.69 28.34 14.01
N LYS A 9 13.54 27.47 12.99
CA LYS A 9 12.76 26.23 13.07
C LYS A 9 13.23 25.51 14.33
N ARG A 10 12.40 25.53 15.38
CA ARG A 10 12.71 24.82 16.63
C ARG A 10 12.93 23.36 16.24
N GLY A 11 14.10 22.79 16.56
CA GLY A 11 14.40 21.41 16.20
C GLY A 11 13.28 20.46 16.63
N TRP A 12 13.00 19.43 15.83
CA TRP A 12 11.88 18.48 16.00
C TRP A 12 11.67 18.02 17.46
N ALA A 13 12.75 17.75 18.19
CA ALA A 13 12.72 17.31 19.58
C ALA A 13 12.09 18.36 20.52
N ARG A 14 12.36 19.65 20.31
CA ARG A 14 11.79 20.75 21.12
C ARG A 14 10.30 20.92 20.87
N ARG A 15 9.85 20.71 19.63
CA ARG A 15 8.43 20.75 19.28
C ARG A 15 7.69 19.53 19.83
N LEU A 16 8.24 18.34 19.66
CA LEU A 16 7.68 17.12 20.25
C LEU A 16 7.62 17.20 21.78
N TRP A 17 8.65 17.79 22.41
CA TRP A 17 8.64 18.09 23.84
C TRP A 17 7.52 19.06 24.23
N ALA A 18 7.22 20.07 23.41
CA ALA A 18 6.11 20.98 23.66
C ALA A 18 4.75 20.25 23.61
N TYR A 19 4.56 19.29 22.69
CA TYR A 19 3.38 18.42 22.69
C TYR A 19 3.29 17.56 23.96
N ALA A 20 4.39 16.93 24.36
CA ALA A 20 4.43 16.16 25.61
C ALA A 20 4.08 17.04 26.83
N TRP A 21 4.56 18.29 26.85
CA TRP A 21 4.31 19.23 27.94
C TRP A 21 2.87 19.79 27.99
N ARG A 22 2.03 19.53 26.97
CA ARG A 22 0.56 19.72 27.09
C ARG A 22 -0.05 18.78 28.15
N HIS A 23 0.63 17.67 28.43
CA HIS A 23 0.24 16.65 29.42
C HIS A 23 1.27 16.53 30.55
N PRO A 24 1.52 17.60 31.35
CA PRO A 24 2.66 17.69 32.25
C PRO A 24 2.59 16.64 33.38
N LYS A 25 1.38 16.28 33.83
CA LYS A 25 1.18 15.24 34.85
C LYS A 25 1.73 13.89 34.37
N ASP A 26 1.45 13.53 33.12
CA ASP A 26 1.85 12.23 32.58
C ASP A 26 3.37 12.19 32.34
N VAL A 27 3.97 13.29 31.90
CA VAL A 27 5.44 13.43 31.75
C VAL A 27 6.14 13.26 33.11
N VAL A 28 5.70 14.00 34.13
CA VAL A 28 6.33 13.99 35.46
C VAL A 28 6.16 12.63 36.13
N LEU A 29 4.97 12.03 36.06
CA LEU A 29 4.72 10.71 36.64
C LEU A 29 5.48 9.61 35.90
N ALA A 30 5.52 9.62 34.56
CA ALA A 30 6.25 8.62 33.79
C ALA A 30 7.77 8.70 34.01
N LEU A 31 8.36 9.90 33.90
CA LEU A 31 9.80 10.07 34.08
C LEU A 31 10.22 9.91 35.54
N GLY A 32 9.49 10.53 36.47
CA GLY A 32 9.77 10.47 37.90
C GLY A 32 9.69 9.05 38.45
N SER A 33 8.61 8.31 38.14
CA SER A 33 8.50 6.91 38.56
C SER A 33 9.54 6.00 37.91
N SER A 34 9.99 6.28 36.68
CA SER A 34 11.10 5.55 36.05
C SER A 34 12.41 5.77 36.80
N LEU A 35 12.76 7.03 37.09
CA LEU A 35 13.99 7.35 37.80
C LEU A 35 13.97 6.72 39.21
N VAL A 36 12.94 6.99 40.01
CA VAL A 36 12.85 6.43 41.37
C VAL A 36 12.80 4.90 41.34
N GLY A 37 12.05 4.31 40.42
CA GLY A 37 11.94 2.85 40.28
C GLY A 37 13.27 2.19 39.96
N MET A 38 14.05 2.79 39.07
CA MET A 38 15.39 2.30 38.70
C MET A 38 16.40 2.47 39.83
N ALA A 39 16.32 3.56 40.61
CA ALA A 39 17.14 3.72 41.80
C ALA A 39 16.83 2.64 42.86
N VAL A 40 15.56 2.34 43.12
CA VAL A 40 15.15 1.26 44.04
C VAL A 40 15.57 -0.10 43.50
N MET A 41 15.40 -0.34 42.20
CA MET A 41 15.81 -1.58 41.55
C MET A 41 17.33 -1.82 41.66
N ALA A 42 18.14 -0.75 41.61
CA ALA A 42 19.58 -0.84 41.84
C ALA A 42 19.95 -1.26 43.27
N LEU A 43 19.07 -1.07 44.25
CA LEU A 43 19.31 -1.48 45.65
C LEU A 43 18.97 -2.96 45.91
N VAL A 44 18.15 -3.59 45.06
CA VAL A 44 17.71 -4.99 45.25
C VAL A 44 18.89 -5.96 45.39
N PRO A 45 19.92 -5.95 44.53
CA PRO A 45 21.08 -6.84 44.70
C PRO A 45 21.85 -6.62 46.01
N LEU A 46 21.86 -5.38 46.54
CA LEU A 46 22.51 -5.06 47.82
C LEU A 46 21.72 -5.61 49.01
N ILE A 47 20.38 -5.62 48.95
CA ILE A 47 19.54 -6.27 49.95
C ILE A 47 19.82 -7.78 49.95
N THR A 48 19.87 -8.40 48.77
CA THR A 48 20.23 -9.82 48.64
C THR A 48 21.63 -10.11 49.18
N LYS A 49 22.60 -9.23 48.92
CA LYS A 49 23.95 -9.31 49.49
C LYS A 49 23.93 -9.39 51.02
N VAL A 50 23.21 -8.47 51.66
CA VAL A 50 23.10 -8.39 53.13
C VAL A 50 22.42 -9.62 53.70
N ILE A 51 21.41 -10.17 53.02
CA ILE A 51 20.76 -11.42 53.45
C ILE A 51 21.78 -12.58 53.43
N ILE A 52 22.58 -12.69 52.38
CA ILE A 52 23.55 -13.79 52.26
C ILE A 52 24.69 -13.64 53.28
N ASP A 53 25.27 -12.44 53.40
CA ASP A 53 26.44 -12.22 54.27
C ASP A 53 26.03 -12.09 55.75
N ASP A 54 25.14 -11.15 56.08
CA ASP A 54 24.92 -10.75 57.47
C ASP A 54 23.86 -11.62 58.18
N VAL A 55 22.95 -12.26 57.43
CA VAL A 55 21.85 -13.07 58.00
C VAL A 55 22.17 -14.57 57.93
N ILE A 56 22.55 -15.08 56.75
CA ILE A 56 22.77 -16.51 56.53
C ILE A 56 24.18 -16.95 56.93
N SER A 57 25.22 -16.16 56.63
CA SER A 57 26.61 -16.51 56.97
C SER A 57 26.97 -16.11 58.40
N ASP A 58 26.84 -14.83 58.74
CA ASP A 58 27.38 -14.29 59.99
C ASP A 58 26.36 -14.25 61.15
N HIS A 59 25.08 -14.53 60.87
CA HIS A 59 23.94 -14.48 61.82
C HIS A 59 23.84 -13.20 62.68
N THR A 60 24.31 -12.07 62.15
CA THR A 60 24.33 -10.79 62.86
C THR A 60 23.02 -10.01 62.76
N ARG A 61 22.16 -10.38 61.81
CA ARG A 61 20.89 -9.67 61.52
C ARG A 61 19.75 -10.66 61.33
N ASP A 62 18.53 -10.17 61.55
CA ASP A 62 17.32 -10.98 61.47
C ASP A 62 16.80 -11.16 60.02
N MET A 63 16.47 -12.41 59.65
CA MET A 63 15.96 -12.79 58.33
C MET A 63 14.62 -12.13 58.01
N THR A 64 13.71 -12.05 58.98
CA THR A 64 12.34 -11.56 58.70
C THR A 64 12.34 -10.09 58.29
N THR A 65 13.21 -9.29 58.91
CA THR A 65 13.37 -7.86 58.60
C THR A 65 13.88 -7.64 57.18
N TRP A 66 14.94 -8.34 56.76
CA TRP A 66 15.54 -8.14 55.43
C TRP A 66 14.75 -8.79 54.30
N ALA A 67 14.13 -9.96 54.54
CA ALA A 67 13.19 -10.54 53.59
C ALA A 67 11.94 -9.65 53.43
N GLY A 68 11.45 -9.05 54.52
CA GLY A 68 10.39 -8.04 54.49
C GLY A 68 10.78 -6.79 53.69
N LEU A 69 12.03 -6.31 53.85
CA LEU A 69 12.57 -5.19 53.08
C LEU A 69 12.67 -5.53 51.58
N LEU A 70 13.07 -6.75 51.23
CA LEU A 70 13.13 -7.22 49.84
C LEU A 70 11.74 -7.25 49.19
N ILE A 71 10.73 -7.76 49.89
CA ILE A 71 9.33 -7.76 49.43
C ILE A 71 8.79 -6.32 49.32
N ALA A 72 9.12 -5.45 50.28
CA ALA A 72 8.73 -4.05 50.25
C ALA A 72 9.37 -3.32 49.06
N ALA A 73 10.65 -3.55 48.78
CA ALA A 73 11.35 -3.02 47.61
C ALA A 73 10.71 -3.53 46.31
N ALA A 74 10.37 -4.82 46.24
CA ALA A 74 9.68 -5.40 45.09
C ALA A 74 8.29 -4.77 44.86
N LEU A 75 7.54 -4.51 45.92
CA LEU A 75 6.24 -3.83 45.86
C LEU A 75 6.39 -2.38 45.38
N VAL A 76 7.41 -1.67 45.86
CA VAL A 76 7.70 -0.30 45.39
C VAL A 76 8.08 -0.31 43.90
N VAL A 77 8.95 -1.22 43.46
CA VAL A 77 9.30 -1.39 42.04
C VAL A 77 8.07 -1.74 41.19
N TYR A 78 7.17 -2.60 41.69
CA TYR A 78 5.90 -2.92 41.04
C TYR A 78 5.05 -1.66 40.81
N VAL A 79 4.78 -0.89 41.87
CA VAL A 79 3.94 0.32 41.80
C VAL A 79 4.58 1.37 40.89
N LEU A 80 5.88 1.62 41.01
CA LEU A 80 6.58 2.60 40.18
C LEU A 80 6.64 2.17 38.71
N THR A 81 6.81 0.87 38.44
CA THR A 81 6.77 0.35 37.07
C THR A 81 5.35 0.41 36.49
N TYR A 82 4.31 0.15 37.28
CA TYR A 82 2.92 0.35 36.88
C TYR A 82 2.65 1.82 36.50
N ILE A 83 3.00 2.76 37.38
CA ILE A 83 2.83 4.20 37.14
C ILE A 83 3.59 4.60 35.86
N ARG A 84 4.85 4.21 35.74
CA ARG A 84 5.68 4.49 34.57
C ARG A 84 5.04 3.99 33.28
N ARG A 85 4.59 2.73 33.25
CA ARG A 85 4.01 2.11 32.05
C ARG A 85 2.65 2.71 31.70
N TYR A 86 1.80 2.97 32.69
CA TYR A 86 0.47 3.52 32.46
C TYR A 86 0.55 4.96 31.96
N TYR A 87 1.22 5.85 32.70
CA TYR A 87 1.34 7.26 32.33
C TYR A 87 2.25 7.48 31.12
N GLY A 88 3.31 6.69 30.95
CA GLY A 88 4.16 6.76 29.76
C GLY A 88 3.43 6.31 28.49
N GLY A 89 2.60 5.25 28.59
CA GLY A 89 1.75 4.82 27.47
C GLY A 89 0.62 5.80 27.17
N ARG A 90 -0.01 6.35 28.21
CA ARG A 90 -1.05 7.38 28.07
C ARG A 90 -0.50 8.64 27.42
N LEU A 91 0.62 9.18 27.91
CA LEU A 91 1.31 10.32 27.30
C LEU A 91 1.52 10.13 25.79
N ALA A 92 2.04 8.97 25.39
CA ALA A 92 2.33 8.68 24.00
C ALA A 92 1.05 8.62 23.14
N LEU A 93 -0.05 8.07 23.67
CA LEU A 93 -1.35 8.01 23.00
C LEU A 93 -2.05 9.38 22.95
N ASP A 94 -1.87 10.21 23.97
CA ASP A 94 -2.44 11.56 24.06
C ASP A 94 -1.77 12.47 23.02
N VAL A 95 -0.43 12.45 22.94
CA VAL A 95 0.30 13.17 21.90
C VAL A 95 -0.05 12.66 20.49
N GLN A 96 -0.24 11.34 20.33
CA GLN A 96 -0.66 10.77 19.05
C GLN A 96 -2.05 11.27 18.62
N HIS A 97 -2.99 11.38 19.57
CA HIS A 97 -4.31 11.94 19.32
C HIS A 97 -4.23 13.41 18.92
N ASP A 98 -3.47 14.21 19.67
CA ASP A 98 -3.29 15.64 19.40
C ASP A 98 -2.72 15.87 17.99
N LEU A 99 -1.63 15.18 17.63
CA LEU A 99 -1.01 15.30 16.31
C LEU A 99 -1.96 14.85 15.19
N ARG A 100 -2.74 13.78 15.39
CA ARG A 100 -3.69 13.29 14.39
C ARG A 100 -4.80 14.29 14.12
N THR A 101 -5.39 14.86 15.17
CA THR A 101 -6.48 15.84 15.04
C THR A 101 -5.99 17.16 14.48
N GLU A 102 -4.80 17.61 14.87
CA GLU A 102 -4.19 18.83 14.33
C GLU A 102 -3.86 18.67 12.83
N MET A 103 -3.29 17.53 12.45
CA MET A 103 -3.03 17.20 11.03
C MET A 103 -4.32 17.17 10.19
N TYR A 104 -5.41 16.56 10.68
CA TYR A 104 -6.71 16.62 10.00
C TYR A 104 -7.22 18.05 9.85
N GLY A 105 -7.11 18.86 10.92
CA GLY A 105 -7.48 20.27 10.93
C GLY A 105 -6.67 21.11 9.93
N THR A 106 -5.38 20.81 9.74
CA THR A 106 -4.55 21.48 8.73
C THR A 106 -4.96 21.07 7.33
N ILE A 107 -5.06 19.77 7.03
CA ILE A 107 -5.39 19.26 5.68
C ILE A 107 -6.71 19.85 5.18
N THR A 108 -7.73 19.90 6.05
CA THR A 108 -9.06 20.42 5.69
C THR A 108 -9.08 21.89 5.32
N ARG A 109 -8.06 22.66 5.70
CA ARG A 109 -7.93 24.10 5.43
C ARG A 109 -7.05 24.44 4.23
N LEU A 110 -6.39 23.47 3.63
CA LEU A 110 -5.49 23.71 2.50
C LEU A 110 -6.27 24.15 1.26
N ASP A 111 -5.71 25.08 0.49
CA ASP A 111 -6.20 25.54 -0.81
C ASP A 111 -5.85 24.56 -1.94
N GLY A 112 -6.43 24.76 -3.12
CA GLY A 112 -6.29 23.84 -4.27
C GLY A 112 -4.84 23.56 -4.64
N ARG A 113 -3.96 24.58 -4.65
CA ARG A 113 -2.55 24.39 -5.01
C ARG A 113 -1.84 23.46 -4.03
N ARG A 114 -2.08 23.63 -2.72
CA ARG A 114 -1.52 22.74 -1.68
C ARG A 114 -2.14 21.35 -1.70
N GLN A 115 -3.40 21.22 -2.11
CA GLN A 115 -4.04 19.92 -2.26
C GLN A 115 -3.46 19.12 -3.43
N ASP A 116 -3.12 19.77 -4.53
CA ASP A 116 -2.52 19.10 -5.70
C ASP A 116 -1.13 18.52 -5.38
N GLU A 117 -0.42 19.13 -4.42
CA GLU A 117 0.86 18.63 -3.88
C GLU A 117 0.67 17.44 -2.92
N LEU A 118 -0.55 17.17 -2.44
CA LEU A 118 -0.82 16.11 -1.46
C LEU A 118 -1.21 14.80 -2.14
N SER A 119 -0.45 13.75 -1.83
CA SER A 119 -0.85 12.38 -2.12
C SER A 119 -1.67 11.77 -0.98
N THR A 120 -2.88 11.30 -1.26
CA THR A 120 -3.75 10.61 -0.28
C THR A 120 -3.02 9.50 0.47
N GLY A 121 -2.26 8.67 -0.25
CA GLY A 121 -1.46 7.59 0.33
C GLY A 121 -0.37 8.10 1.29
N GLN A 122 0.29 9.21 0.96
CA GLN A 122 1.28 9.82 1.85
C GLN A 122 0.64 10.38 3.13
N VAL A 123 -0.52 11.02 3.03
CA VAL A 123 -1.26 11.54 4.18
C VAL A 123 -1.68 10.42 5.12
N VAL A 124 -2.25 9.34 4.58
CA VAL A 124 -2.62 8.16 5.37
C VAL A 124 -1.38 7.51 5.99
N GLY A 125 -0.27 7.41 5.25
CA GLY A 125 1.00 6.92 5.75
C GLY A 125 1.55 7.74 6.93
N ARG A 126 1.45 9.08 6.86
CA ARG A 126 1.82 9.99 7.97
C ARG A 126 0.92 9.78 9.19
N ALA A 127 -0.39 9.67 8.97
CA ALA A 127 -1.40 9.49 10.04
C ALA A 127 -1.35 8.13 10.76
N THR A 128 -0.75 7.14 10.12
CA THR A 128 -0.68 5.76 10.61
C THR A 128 0.73 5.43 11.06
N SER A 129 1.64 5.24 10.12
CA SER A 129 3.01 4.77 10.34
C SER A 129 3.89 5.80 11.05
N ASP A 130 3.90 7.06 10.61
CA ASP A 130 4.77 8.07 11.22
C ASP A 130 4.31 8.41 12.64
N LEU A 131 3.01 8.55 12.87
CA LEU A 131 2.46 8.72 14.22
C LEU A 131 2.76 7.52 15.14
N GLN A 132 2.81 6.29 14.62
CA GLN A 132 3.24 5.12 15.39
C GLN A 132 4.72 5.17 15.78
N LEU A 133 5.61 5.66 14.90
CA LEU A 133 7.03 5.85 15.23
C LEU A 133 7.20 6.88 16.36
N ILE A 134 6.46 7.99 16.31
CA ILE A 134 6.46 9.02 17.35
C ILE A 134 5.95 8.44 18.68
N GLN A 135 4.83 7.71 18.64
CA GLN A 135 4.25 7.02 19.80
C GLN A 135 5.24 6.01 20.41
N GLY A 136 5.96 5.25 19.58
CA GLY A 136 6.99 4.30 20.00
C GLY A 136 8.17 4.98 20.70
N LEU A 137 8.66 6.10 20.15
CA LEU A 137 9.73 6.88 20.77
C LEU A 137 9.31 7.42 22.14
N LEU A 138 8.14 8.07 22.24
CA LEU A 138 7.65 8.66 23.50
C LEU A 138 7.46 7.61 24.60
N PHE A 139 6.97 6.41 24.23
CA PHE A 139 6.85 5.30 25.18
C PHE A 139 8.22 4.81 25.69
N MET A 140 9.24 4.83 24.82
CA MET A 140 10.58 4.32 25.11
C MET A 140 11.41 5.29 25.98
N LEU A 141 11.26 6.60 25.81
CA LEU A 141 12.12 7.62 26.45
C LEU A 141 12.21 7.48 27.99
N PRO A 142 11.11 7.38 28.77
CA PRO A 142 11.21 7.22 30.21
C PRO A 142 11.98 5.95 30.61
N MET A 143 11.77 4.84 29.87
CA MET A 143 12.48 3.59 30.09
C MET A 143 13.98 3.74 29.83
N THR A 144 14.36 4.36 28.72
CA THR A 144 15.77 4.53 28.33
C THR A 144 16.53 5.39 29.33
N ILE A 145 15.95 6.52 29.73
CA ILE A 145 16.56 7.43 30.70
C ILE A 145 16.71 6.70 32.04
N GLY A 146 15.68 5.95 32.47
CA GLY A 146 15.73 5.12 33.67
C GLY A 146 16.83 4.05 33.60
N ASN A 147 16.92 3.30 32.50
CA ASN A 147 17.93 2.26 32.29
C ASN A 147 19.36 2.82 32.28
N PHE A 148 19.55 4.02 31.72
CA PHE A 148 20.84 4.71 31.78
C PHE A 148 21.20 5.09 33.22
N MET A 149 20.22 5.54 34.01
CA MET A 149 20.44 5.82 35.43
C MET A 149 20.74 4.54 36.22
N LEU A 150 20.01 3.44 35.97
CA LEU A 150 20.31 2.11 36.55
C LEU A 150 21.75 1.71 36.22
N PHE A 151 22.18 1.86 34.96
CA PHE A 151 23.55 1.58 34.55
C PHE A 151 24.58 2.39 35.35
N LEU A 152 24.38 3.70 35.52
CA LEU A 152 25.29 4.56 36.28
C LEU A 152 25.32 4.21 37.78
N ILE A 153 24.15 4.00 38.40
CA ILE A 153 24.05 3.65 39.82
C ILE A 153 24.69 2.28 40.07
N SER A 154 24.37 1.27 39.25
CA SER A 154 24.96 -0.07 39.37
C SER A 154 26.48 -0.02 39.22
N LEU A 155 27.03 0.75 38.26
CA LEU A 155 28.47 0.90 38.11
C LEU A 155 29.13 1.56 39.33
N ALA A 156 28.48 2.57 39.92
CA ALA A 156 28.98 3.22 41.13
C ALA A 156 28.98 2.27 42.34
N ILE A 157 27.91 1.49 42.53
CA ILE A 157 27.82 0.49 43.60
C ILE A 157 28.87 -0.62 43.41
N MET A 158 29.04 -1.11 42.19
CA MET A 158 30.07 -2.10 41.88
C MET A 158 31.47 -1.57 42.21
N GLY A 159 31.79 -0.34 41.78
CA GLY A 159 33.07 0.29 42.07
C GLY A 159 33.36 0.44 43.57
N TRP A 160 32.32 0.68 44.36
CA TRP A 160 32.40 0.72 45.82
C TRP A 160 32.62 -0.66 46.46
N LEU A 161 31.97 -1.72 45.93
CA LEU A 161 32.09 -3.07 46.47
C LEU A 161 33.44 -3.75 46.14
N SER A 162 33.92 -3.65 44.88
CA SER A 162 35.19 -4.24 44.45
C SER A 162 35.68 -3.66 43.13
N VAL A 163 36.80 -2.93 43.18
CA VAL A 163 37.42 -2.33 41.98
C VAL A 163 37.85 -3.40 40.96
N PRO A 164 38.52 -4.52 41.33
CA PRO A 164 38.93 -5.54 40.36
C PRO A 164 37.77 -6.18 39.59
N LEU A 165 36.66 -6.50 40.25
CA LEU A 165 35.47 -7.07 39.61
C LEU A 165 34.74 -6.03 38.74
N THR A 166 34.76 -4.76 39.14
CA THR A 166 34.20 -3.66 38.35
C THR A 166 34.94 -3.49 37.03
N LEU A 167 36.26 -3.67 37.00
CA LEU A 167 37.03 -3.63 35.75
C LEU A 167 36.62 -4.74 34.77
N VAL A 168 36.28 -5.93 35.27
CA VAL A 168 35.73 -7.02 34.43
C VAL A 168 34.40 -6.60 33.82
N ALA A 169 33.49 -6.06 34.61
CA ALA A 169 32.20 -5.56 34.12
C ALA A 169 32.37 -4.37 33.15
N LEU A 170 33.33 -3.48 33.40
CA LEU A 170 33.62 -2.35 32.54
C LEU A 170 34.22 -2.79 31.20
N ALA A 171 34.98 -3.90 31.15
CA ALA A 171 35.55 -4.45 29.92
C ALA A 171 34.49 -5.03 28.95
N VAL A 172 33.33 -5.44 29.47
CA VAL A 172 32.19 -5.93 28.67
C VAL A 172 31.60 -4.80 27.81
N ALA A 173 31.52 -3.57 28.34
CA ALA A 173 30.94 -2.43 27.64
C ALA A 173 31.65 -2.03 26.32
N PRO A 174 32.98 -1.81 26.26
CA PRO A 174 33.69 -1.48 25.03
C PRO A 174 33.69 -2.65 24.04
N ALA A 175 33.70 -3.90 24.51
CA ALA A 175 33.56 -5.08 23.65
C ALA A 175 32.18 -5.09 22.95
N LEU A 176 31.10 -4.90 23.71
CA LEU A 176 29.74 -4.79 23.17
C LEU A 176 29.61 -3.60 22.22
N TRP A 177 30.17 -2.44 22.57
CA TRP A 177 30.16 -1.26 21.70
C TRP A 177 30.90 -1.51 20.38
N TRP A 178 32.07 -2.15 20.42
CA TRP A 178 32.83 -2.49 19.21
C TRP A 178 32.06 -3.47 18.31
N ILE A 179 31.47 -4.52 18.87
CA ILE A 179 30.63 -5.47 18.13
C ILE A 179 29.42 -4.76 17.54
N ALA A 180 28.71 -3.92 18.32
CA ALA A 180 27.54 -3.18 17.88
C ALA A 180 27.88 -2.18 16.75
N LYS A 181 28.99 -1.46 16.86
CA LYS A 181 29.47 -0.54 15.82
C LYS A 181 29.79 -1.29 14.52
N ARG A 182 30.54 -2.40 14.62
CA ARG A 182 30.92 -3.22 13.45
C ARG A 182 29.70 -3.89 12.80
N SER A 183 28.80 -4.39 13.63
CA SER A 183 27.49 -4.91 13.25
C SER A 183 26.72 -3.88 12.43
N ARG A 184 26.55 -2.64 12.93
CA ARG A 184 25.88 -1.55 12.20
C ARG A 184 26.51 -1.27 10.84
N THR A 185 27.83 -1.15 10.75
CA THR A 185 28.53 -0.80 9.49
C THR A 185 28.42 -1.85 8.39
N ARG A 186 28.12 -3.12 8.71
CA ARG A 186 28.02 -4.20 7.72
C ARG A 186 26.62 -4.75 7.53
N LEU A 187 25.82 -4.82 8.60
CA LEU A 187 24.44 -5.30 8.51
C LEU A 187 23.53 -4.30 7.84
N HIS A 188 23.64 -3.00 8.17
CA HIS A 188 22.73 -1.99 7.62
C HIS A 188 22.75 -1.96 6.08
N PRO A 189 23.92 -1.91 5.39
CA PRO A 189 23.96 -1.97 3.93
C PRO A 189 23.42 -3.30 3.37
N SER A 190 23.71 -4.43 4.03
CA SER A 190 23.19 -5.74 3.59
C SER A 190 21.68 -5.85 3.72
N THR A 191 21.10 -5.35 4.83
CA THR A 191 19.66 -5.31 5.06
C THR A 191 18.97 -4.37 4.08
N TRP A 192 19.56 -3.20 3.82
CA TRP A 192 19.05 -2.26 2.83
C TRP A 192 19.04 -2.86 1.42
N TYR A 193 20.12 -3.49 0.97
CA TYR A 193 20.17 -4.19 -0.31
C TYR A 193 19.09 -5.28 -0.42
N ALA A 194 18.92 -6.10 0.62
CA ALA A 194 17.87 -7.12 0.64
C ALA A 194 16.45 -6.52 0.64
N GLN A 195 16.26 -5.33 1.21
CA GLN A 195 14.99 -4.61 1.18
C GLN A 195 14.70 -4.00 -0.22
N ALA A 196 15.72 -3.45 -0.89
CA ALA A 196 15.60 -2.97 -2.27
C ALA A 196 15.23 -4.11 -3.23
N GLN A 197 15.88 -5.28 -3.11
CA GLN A 197 15.51 -6.46 -3.91
C GLN A 197 14.12 -7.00 -3.57
N ALA A 198 13.63 -6.82 -2.34
CA ALA A 198 12.25 -7.15 -1.99
C ALA A 198 11.24 -6.20 -2.66
N ALA A 199 11.57 -4.91 -2.75
CA ALA A 199 10.79 -3.94 -3.52
C ALA A 199 10.78 -4.27 -5.03
N ALA A 200 11.92 -4.72 -5.57
CA ALA A 200 11.99 -5.21 -6.96
C ALA A 200 11.03 -6.38 -7.22
N VAL A 201 10.96 -7.36 -6.30
CA VAL A 201 9.98 -8.46 -6.38
C VAL A 201 8.55 -7.90 -6.41
N ALA A 202 8.25 -6.92 -5.55
CA ALA A 202 6.94 -6.29 -5.53
C ALA A 202 6.64 -5.53 -6.84
N GLY A 203 7.61 -4.82 -7.41
CA GLY A 203 7.46 -4.11 -8.68
C GLY A 203 7.14 -5.03 -9.86
N VAL A 204 7.81 -6.19 -9.96
CA VAL A 204 7.49 -7.20 -10.98
C VAL A 204 6.04 -7.72 -10.81
N VAL A 205 5.63 -8.01 -9.57
CA VAL A 205 4.26 -8.48 -9.31
C VAL A 205 3.24 -7.40 -9.64
N ASP A 206 3.46 -6.15 -9.21
CA ASP A 206 2.53 -5.05 -9.47
C ASP A 206 2.39 -4.77 -10.97
N GLY A 207 3.51 -4.77 -11.70
CA GLY A 207 3.52 -4.62 -13.15
C GLY A 207 2.74 -5.72 -13.85
N ALA A 208 2.95 -6.98 -13.48
CA ALA A 208 2.27 -8.13 -14.09
C ALA A 208 0.76 -8.18 -13.76
N VAL A 209 0.36 -7.76 -12.55
CA VAL A 209 -1.05 -7.73 -12.14
C VAL A 209 -1.77 -6.53 -12.76
N SER A 210 -1.18 -5.33 -12.73
CA SER A 210 -1.77 -4.13 -13.32
C SER A 210 -1.84 -4.22 -14.85
N GLY A 211 -0.82 -4.81 -15.47
CA GLY A 211 -0.74 -5.06 -16.91
C GLY A 211 -1.32 -6.40 -17.36
N VAL A 212 -2.13 -7.08 -16.53
CA VAL A 212 -2.53 -8.49 -16.77
C VAL A 212 -3.17 -8.72 -18.13
N ARG A 213 -3.97 -7.76 -18.65
CA ARG A 213 -4.57 -7.87 -19.99
C ARG A 213 -3.52 -7.92 -21.10
N VAL A 214 -2.41 -7.20 -20.95
CA VAL A 214 -1.27 -7.24 -21.88
C VAL A 214 -0.46 -8.52 -21.68
N VAL A 215 -0.18 -8.93 -20.44
CA VAL A 215 0.52 -10.19 -20.15
C VAL A 215 -0.22 -11.37 -20.79
N LYS A 216 -1.54 -11.44 -20.55
CA LYS A 216 -2.42 -12.48 -21.07
C LYS A 216 -2.61 -12.37 -22.58
N GLY A 217 -2.87 -11.17 -23.11
CA GLY A 217 -3.14 -10.97 -24.54
C GLY A 217 -1.98 -11.40 -25.44
N PHE A 218 -0.73 -11.22 -24.98
CA PHE A 218 0.48 -11.58 -25.73
C PHE A 218 1.14 -12.89 -25.29
N GLY A 219 0.53 -13.67 -24.40
CA GLY A 219 1.07 -14.97 -23.96
C GLY A 219 2.39 -14.90 -23.17
N GLN A 220 2.66 -13.79 -22.46
CA GLN A 220 3.95 -13.53 -21.81
C GLN A 220 4.05 -14.01 -20.35
N GLU A 221 3.19 -14.95 -19.91
CA GLU A 221 3.16 -15.43 -18.52
C GLU A 221 4.48 -16.08 -18.05
N GLU A 222 5.18 -16.84 -18.91
CA GLU A 222 6.48 -17.46 -18.56
C GLU A 222 7.59 -16.40 -18.48
N GLN A 223 7.53 -15.36 -19.32
CA GLN A 223 8.48 -14.24 -19.27
C GLN A 223 8.40 -13.52 -17.91
N GLU A 224 7.18 -13.20 -17.46
CA GLU A 224 6.96 -12.58 -16.14
C GLU A 224 7.37 -13.51 -14.99
N THR A 225 7.10 -14.80 -15.12
CA THR A 225 7.55 -15.81 -14.14
C THR A 225 9.09 -15.89 -14.09
N GLY A 226 9.75 -15.77 -15.23
CA GLY A 226 11.20 -15.68 -15.37
C GLY A 226 11.79 -14.46 -14.68
N LYS A 227 11.19 -13.27 -14.89
CA LYS A 227 11.59 -12.03 -14.19
C LYS A 227 11.49 -12.20 -12.68
N LEU A 228 10.38 -12.76 -12.18
CA LEU A 228 10.22 -13.01 -10.75
C LEU A 228 11.26 -13.99 -10.20
N ARG A 229 11.58 -15.05 -10.95
CA ARG A 229 12.60 -16.05 -10.58
C ARG A 229 13.98 -15.41 -10.44
N GLU A 230 14.37 -14.55 -11.38
CA GLU A 230 15.64 -13.83 -11.35
C GLU A 230 15.74 -12.91 -10.13
N VAL A 231 14.77 -12.02 -9.95
CA VAL A 231 14.76 -11.06 -8.83
C VAL A 231 14.62 -11.81 -7.49
N GLY A 232 13.83 -12.88 -7.46
CA GLY A 232 13.68 -13.77 -6.30
C GLY A 232 15.00 -14.44 -5.89
N ARG A 233 15.86 -14.84 -6.84
CA ARG A 233 17.19 -15.40 -6.56
C ARG A 233 18.12 -14.34 -5.98
N ARG A 234 18.11 -13.11 -6.52
CA ARG A 234 18.90 -11.99 -5.98
C ARG A 234 18.46 -11.64 -4.55
N LEU A 235 17.15 -11.61 -4.29
CA LEU A 235 16.59 -11.41 -2.96
C LEU A 235 17.03 -12.53 -2.00
N PHE A 236 16.93 -13.79 -2.41
CA PHE A 236 17.37 -14.95 -1.62
C PHE A 236 18.85 -14.83 -1.24
N ALA A 237 19.72 -14.50 -2.20
CA ALA A 237 21.14 -14.33 -1.96
C ALA A 237 21.43 -13.16 -1.00
N GLY A 238 20.74 -12.03 -1.18
CA GLY A 238 20.84 -10.86 -0.29
C GLY A 238 20.38 -11.15 1.14
N ARG A 239 19.30 -11.92 1.30
CA ARG A 239 18.80 -12.39 2.60
C ARG A 239 19.78 -13.36 3.26
N LEU A 240 20.34 -14.33 2.53
CA LEU A 240 21.34 -15.24 3.08
C LEU A 240 22.63 -14.54 3.50
N ARG A 241 23.08 -13.52 2.76
CA ARG A 241 24.20 -12.66 3.19
C ARG A 241 23.88 -11.97 4.51
N THR A 242 22.68 -11.43 4.65
CA THR A 242 22.21 -10.77 5.88
C THR A 242 22.14 -11.77 7.04
N ILE A 243 21.61 -12.97 6.82
CA ILE A 243 21.57 -14.06 7.82
C ILE A 243 22.98 -14.48 8.23
N ARG A 244 23.91 -14.61 7.28
CA ARG A 244 25.31 -14.97 7.57
C ARG A 244 25.97 -13.92 8.48
N LEU A 245 25.77 -12.64 8.18
CA LEU A 245 26.27 -11.54 9.02
C LEU A 245 25.59 -11.53 10.40
N ASN A 246 24.27 -11.68 10.47
CA ASN A 246 23.51 -11.73 11.73
C ASN A 246 23.95 -12.90 12.61
N SER A 247 24.22 -14.07 12.01
CA SER A 247 24.68 -15.26 12.73
C SER A 247 26.01 -15.06 13.44
N VAL A 248 26.82 -14.07 13.05
CA VAL A 248 28.08 -13.75 13.72
C VAL A 248 27.87 -12.71 14.82
N TYR A 249 27.18 -11.60 14.52
CA TYR A 249 27.09 -10.47 15.44
C TYR A 249 26.07 -10.68 16.56
N THR A 250 24.90 -11.24 16.27
CA THR A 250 23.83 -11.39 17.28
C THR A 250 24.24 -12.37 18.38
N PRO A 251 24.76 -13.57 18.08
CA PRO A 251 25.28 -14.47 19.11
C PRO A 251 26.48 -13.89 19.87
N ALA A 252 27.36 -13.14 19.20
CA ALA A 252 28.49 -12.49 19.89
C ALA A 252 28.03 -11.44 20.92
N LEU A 253 26.96 -10.68 20.64
CA LEU A 253 26.37 -9.74 21.60
C LEU A 253 25.76 -10.44 22.84
N GLN A 254 25.38 -11.72 22.73
CA GLN A 254 24.88 -12.53 23.84
C GLN A 254 26.01 -13.25 24.60
N ALA A 255 27.02 -13.73 23.87
CA ALA A 255 28.17 -14.44 24.45
C ALA A 255 29.03 -13.53 25.33
N VAL A 256 29.22 -12.25 24.97
CA VAL A 256 30.10 -11.32 25.71
C VAL A 256 29.66 -11.12 27.18
N PRO A 257 28.38 -10.89 27.51
CA PRO A 257 27.91 -10.89 28.89
C PRO A 257 28.13 -12.22 29.63
N ALA A 258 27.88 -13.36 28.96
CA ALA A 258 28.08 -14.68 29.55
C ALA A 258 29.57 -14.94 29.85
N LEU A 259 30.48 -14.51 28.96
CA LEU A 259 31.93 -14.50 29.21
C LEU A 259 32.29 -13.61 30.40
N GLY A 260 31.61 -12.47 30.57
CA GLY A 260 31.74 -11.64 31.76
C GLY A 260 31.34 -12.36 33.06
N GLN A 261 30.27 -13.17 33.02
CA GLN A 261 29.85 -14.01 34.16
C GLN A 261 30.87 -15.12 34.45
N VAL A 262 31.42 -15.76 33.42
CA VAL A 262 32.50 -16.75 33.58
C VAL A 262 33.77 -16.12 34.15
N ALA A 263 34.15 -14.93 33.66
CA ALA A 263 35.29 -14.17 34.20
C ALA A 263 35.06 -13.76 35.65
N MET A 264 33.82 -13.43 36.02
CA MET A 264 33.43 -13.17 37.41
C MET A 264 33.51 -14.43 38.25
N LEU A 265 33.07 -15.60 37.76
CA LEU A 265 33.22 -16.87 38.48
C LEU A 265 34.69 -17.18 38.75
N ALA A 266 35.57 -16.99 37.77
CA ALA A 266 37.01 -17.22 37.91
C ALA A 266 37.66 -16.22 38.89
N LEU A 267 37.59 -14.92 38.61
CA LEU A 267 38.27 -13.89 39.39
C LEU A 267 37.59 -13.65 40.74
N GLY A 268 36.26 -13.61 40.75
CA GLY A 268 35.45 -13.47 41.96
C GLY A 268 35.57 -14.68 42.86
N GLY A 269 35.53 -15.91 42.31
CA GLY A 269 35.78 -17.11 43.10
C GLY A 269 37.19 -17.14 43.70
N TRP A 270 38.22 -16.72 42.94
CA TRP A 270 39.59 -16.58 43.45
C TRP A 270 39.73 -15.53 44.56
N LEU A 271 39.09 -14.37 44.41
CA LEU A 271 39.06 -13.32 45.44
C LEU A 271 38.29 -13.77 46.69
N ALA A 272 37.21 -14.54 46.52
CA ALA A 272 36.39 -15.05 47.61
C ALA A 272 37.14 -16.10 48.43
N VAL A 273 37.84 -17.05 47.78
CA VAL A 273 38.69 -18.04 48.46
C VAL A 273 39.81 -17.39 49.27
N ARG A 274 40.33 -16.24 48.82
CA ARG A 274 41.35 -15.46 49.55
C ARG A 274 40.77 -14.52 50.61
N GLY A 275 39.45 -14.50 50.79
CA GLY A 275 38.76 -13.64 51.76
C GLY A 275 38.74 -12.15 51.40
N HIS A 276 39.01 -11.77 50.15
CA HIS A 276 38.97 -10.37 49.71
C HIS A 276 37.55 -9.88 49.40
N ILE A 277 36.61 -10.80 49.12
CA ILE A 277 35.19 -10.50 48.91
C ILE A 277 34.35 -11.57 49.60
N THR A 278 33.13 -11.20 49.98
CA THR A 278 32.13 -12.11 50.54
C THR A 278 31.31 -12.80 49.45
N LEU A 279 30.62 -13.88 49.81
CA LEU A 279 29.76 -14.61 48.87
C LEU A 279 28.54 -13.77 48.44
N GLY A 280 27.96 -12.99 49.35
CA GLY A 280 26.92 -12.02 49.03
C GLY A 280 27.42 -10.95 48.06
N THR A 281 28.66 -10.47 48.21
CA THR A 281 29.28 -9.55 47.24
C THR A 281 29.35 -10.19 45.85
N PHE A 282 29.78 -11.45 45.76
CA PHE A 282 29.81 -12.20 44.50
C PHE A 282 28.43 -12.30 43.82
N VAL A 283 27.39 -12.60 44.59
CA VAL A 283 26.01 -12.67 44.07
C VAL A 283 25.51 -11.31 43.61
N ALA A 284 25.73 -10.25 44.38
CA ALA A 284 25.36 -8.90 43.99
C ALA A 284 26.03 -8.47 42.67
N PHE A 285 27.33 -8.76 42.51
CA PHE A 285 28.04 -8.52 41.26
C PHE A 285 27.45 -9.31 40.09
N SER A 286 27.09 -10.58 40.30
CA SER A 286 26.45 -11.45 39.29
C SER A 286 25.12 -10.84 38.82
N SER A 287 24.30 -10.40 39.76
CA SER A 287 23.02 -9.73 39.46
C SER A 287 23.23 -8.39 38.75
N TYR A 288 24.17 -7.54 39.18
CA TYR A 288 24.44 -6.28 38.50
C TYR A 288 24.94 -6.49 37.07
N LEU A 289 25.86 -7.43 36.85
CA LEU A 289 26.36 -7.72 35.50
C LEU A 289 25.23 -8.18 34.57
N ALA A 290 24.31 -9.02 35.05
CA ALA A 290 23.13 -9.41 34.29
C ALA A 290 22.22 -8.22 33.95
N GLN A 291 22.00 -7.30 34.91
CA GLN A 291 21.20 -6.09 34.71
C GLN A 291 21.82 -5.12 33.69
N LEU A 292 23.16 -5.06 33.57
CA LEU A 292 23.86 -4.18 32.63
C LEU A 292 23.65 -4.55 31.15
N VAL A 293 23.24 -5.79 30.84
CA VAL A 293 23.01 -6.26 29.46
C VAL A 293 21.87 -5.49 28.78
N GLY A 294 20.78 -5.23 29.52
CA GLY A 294 19.59 -4.55 29.01
C GLY A 294 19.87 -3.13 28.50
N PRO A 295 20.41 -2.23 29.35
CA PRO A 295 20.76 -0.86 28.95
C PRO A 295 21.69 -0.78 27.74
N VAL A 296 22.71 -1.65 27.67
CA VAL A 296 23.67 -1.66 26.55
C VAL A 296 22.99 -2.04 25.23
N ARG A 297 22.12 -3.06 25.23
CA ARG A 297 21.33 -3.43 24.04
C ARG A 297 20.37 -2.32 23.63
N MET A 298 19.77 -1.64 24.61
CA MET A 298 18.79 -0.57 24.38
C MET A 298 19.41 0.63 23.67
N LEU A 299 20.69 0.93 23.90
CA LEU A 299 21.41 2.03 23.25
C LEU A 299 21.38 1.91 21.70
N ALA A 300 21.55 0.70 21.17
CA ALA A 300 21.50 0.45 19.73
C ALA A 300 20.09 0.66 19.16
N VAL A 301 19.06 0.17 19.85
CA VAL A 301 17.65 0.32 19.46
C VAL A 301 17.24 1.79 19.47
N VAL A 302 17.65 2.55 20.49
CA VAL A 302 17.32 3.97 20.66
C VAL A 302 17.86 4.81 19.51
N LEU A 303 19.07 4.51 19.02
CA LEU A 303 19.64 5.22 17.86
C LEU A 303 18.80 4.99 16.60
N THR A 304 18.43 3.74 16.32
CA THR A 304 17.63 3.41 15.13
C THR A 304 16.22 3.98 15.21
N VAL A 305 15.50 3.72 16.31
CA VAL A 305 14.13 4.20 16.52
C VAL A 305 14.10 5.73 16.59
N GLY A 306 15.09 6.35 17.25
CA GLY A 306 15.22 7.79 17.31
C GLY A 306 15.41 8.45 15.94
N GLN A 307 16.21 7.84 15.06
CA GLN A 307 16.37 8.33 13.68
C GLN A 307 15.08 8.19 12.85
N GLN A 308 14.39 7.04 12.95
CA GLN A 308 13.11 6.82 12.25
C GLN A 308 12.02 7.77 12.76
N ALA A 309 11.89 7.90 14.09
CA ALA A 309 10.93 8.80 14.72
C ALA A 309 11.24 10.27 14.43
N ARG A 310 12.52 10.66 14.30
CA ARG A 310 12.90 12.00 13.81
C ARG A 310 12.31 12.25 12.42
N ALA A 311 12.57 11.35 11.46
CA ALA A 311 12.09 11.52 10.09
C ALA A 311 10.55 11.55 10.02
N GLY A 312 9.88 10.67 10.77
CA GLY A 312 8.41 10.69 10.88
C GLY A 312 7.88 11.97 11.55
N THR A 313 8.53 12.45 12.61
CA THR A 313 8.17 13.73 13.26
C THR A 313 8.34 14.89 12.31
N GLU A 314 9.45 14.95 11.57
CA GLU A 314 9.72 16.02 10.59
C GLU A 314 8.64 16.04 9.50
N ARG A 315 8.26 14.89 8.92
CA ARG A 315 7.17 14.81 7.91
C ARG A 315 5.78 15.16 8.44
N VAL A 316 5.44 14.71 9.65
CA VAL A 316 4.16 15.03 10.28
C VAL A 316 4.08 16.52 10.61
N LEU A 317 5.15 17.08 11.17
CA LEU A 317 5.21 18.50 11.49
C LEU A 317 5.29 19.37 10.24
N GLU A 318 5.93 18.91 9.17
CA GLU A 318 5.91 19.59 7.87
C GLU A 318 4.48 19.69 7.34
N LEU A 319 3.68 18.62 7.43
CA LEU A 319 2.27 18.65 7.04
C LEU A 319 1.42 19.56 7.94
N ILE A 320 1.65 19.55 9.26
CA ILE A 320 0.94 20.41 10.21
C ILE A 320 1.30 21.89 10.00
N ASP A 321 2.57 22.17 9.65
CA ASP A 321 3.08 23.52 9.37
C ASP A 321 2.72 24.01 7.96
N THR A 322 2.12 23.17 7.12
CA THR A 322 1.64 23.61 5.81
C THR A 322 0.51 24.60 6.02
N GLU A 323 0.77 25.86 5.72
CA GLU A 323 -0.24 26.91 5.69
C GLU A 323 -0.86 27.00 4.29
N PRO A 324 -2.17 27.31 4.20
CA PRO A 324 -2.79 27.60 2.93
C PRO A 324 -2.14 28.84 2.30
N SER A 325 -2.03 28.84 0.98
CA SER A 325 -1.53 29.98 0.20
C SER A 325 -2.56 31.10 0.08
N ILE A 326 -3.84 30.76 0.24
CA ILE A 326 -4.98 31.67 0.13
C ILE A 326 -5.42 32.09 1.54
N GLU A 327 -5.47 33.40 1.79
CA GLU A 327 -6.09 33.97 2.97
C GLU A 327 -7.61 34.13 2.77
N ASP A 328 -8.38 33.78 3.81
CA ASP A 328 -9.84 33.91 3.80
C ASP A 328 -10.27 35.38 3.82
N GLY A 329 -11.29 35.71 3.03
CA GLY A 329 -11.81 37.07 2.94
C GLY A 329 -12.57 37.49 4.21
N HIS A 330 -12.78 38.80 4.36
CA HIS A 330 -13.39 39.38 5.56
C HIS A 330 -14.84 39.84 5.37
N LYS A 331 -15.37 39.80 4.14
CA LYS A 331 -16.74 40.21 3.81
C LYS A 331 -17.59 39.00 3.53
N ASP A 332 -18.86 39.01 3.93
CA ASP A 332 -19.81 38.01 3.46
C ASP A 332 -20.50 38.49 2.19
N LEU A 333 -20.78 37.57 1.26
CA LEU A 333 -21.55 37.87 0.05
C LEU A 333 -22.98 38.30 0.46
N PRO A 334 -23.44 39.51 0.11
CA PRO A 334 -24.79 39.95 0.45
C PRO A 334 -25.87 39.03 -0.14
N ALA A 335 -26.92 38.79 0.63
CA ALA A 335 -28.03 37.92 0.20
C ALA A 335 -28.81 38.49 -1.00
N ASP A 336 -28.83 39.82 -1.13
CA ASP A 336 -29.49 40.61 -2.17
C ASP A 336 -28.57 40.93 -3.35
N ALA A 337 -27.28 40.56 -3.30
CA ALA A 337 -26.37 40.76 -4.43
C ALA A 337 -26.93 40.07 -5.70
N PRO A 338 -26.73 40.63 -6.90
CA PRO A 338 -27.04 39.92 -8.13
C PRO A 338 -26.17 38.66 -8.23
N ALA A 339 -26.68 37.57 -8.81
CA ALA A 339 -25.89 36.36 -9.06
C ALA A 339 -25.07 36.50 -10.36
N THR A 340 -24.42 37.66 -10.58
CA THR A 340 -23.49 37.87 -11.70
C THR A 340 -22.15 37.19 -11.43
N VAL A 341 -21.52 36.68 -12.48
CA VAL A 341 -20.13 36.20 -12.46
C VAL A 341 -19.34 36.92 -13.55
N GLU A 342 -18.20 37.50 -13.20
CA GLU A 342 -17.32 38.19 -14.14
C GLU A 342 -15.87 37.74 -13.94
N PHE A 343 -15.23 37.33 -15.03
CA PHE A 343 -13.78 37.15 -15.13
C PHE A 343 -13.26 38.39 -15.84
N ASP A 344 -12.33 39.13 -15.23
CA ASP A 344 -11.75 40.36 -15.77
C ASP A 344 -10.23 40.20 -15.93
N ASP A 345 -9.75 40.10 -17.17
CA ASP A 345 -8.34 39.99 -17.56
C ASP A 345 -7.59 38.88 -16.79
N VAL A 346 -8.23 37.73 -16.65
CA VAL A 346 -7.76 36.63 -15.81
C VAL A 346 -6.61 35.88 -16.48
N SER A 347 -5.46 35.84 -15.81
CA SER A 347 -4.37 34.91 -16.13
C SER A 347 -4.09 33.99 -14.94
N PHE A 348 -3.93 32.70 -15.21
CA PHE A 348 -3.68 31.68 -14.21
C PHE A 348 -2.87 30.51 -14.79
N GLY A 349 -2.00 29.91 -13.99
CA GLY A 349 -1.33 28.64 -14.30
C GLY A 349 -1.11 27.83 -13.02
N TYR A 350 -1.20 26.50 -13.13
CA TYR A 350 -0.86 25.60 -12.02
C TYR A 350 0.65 25.69 -11.71
N ASP A 351 1.47 25.76 -12.75
CA ASP A 351 2.88 26.13 -12.70
C ASP A 351 3.10 27.58 -13.10
N ALA A 352 4.03 28.27 -12.44
CA ALA A 352 4.32 29.69 -12.71
C ALA A 352 4.81 29.94 -14.15
N ASP A 353 5.50 28.97 -14.75
CA ASP A 353 6.13 29.10 -16.07
C ASP A 353 5.21 28.68 -17.23
N ARG A 354 4.01 28.15 -16.94
CA ARG A 354 3.06 27.63 -17.94
C ARG A 354 1.65 28.16 -17.64
N PRO A 355 1.27 29.34 -18.18
CA PRO A 355 -0.08 29.84 -18.03
C PRO A 355 -1.08 28.93 -18.74
N VAL A 356 -2.16 28.59 -18.03
CA VAL A 356 -3.31 27.82 -18.53
C VAL A 356 -4.41 28.76 -19.02
N LEU A 357 -4.60 29.89 -18.35
CA LEU A 357 -5.45 31.01 -18.76
C LEU A 357 -4.57 32.25 -18.96
N ASP A 358 -4.85 33.03 -20.00
CA ASP A 358 -4.05 34.21 -20.34
C ASP A 358 -4.91 35.39 -20.85
N GLY A 359 -5.31 36.28 -19.94
CA GLY A 359 -6.12 37.45 -20.28
C GLY A 359 -7.58 37.10 -20.62
N LEU A 360 -8.16 36.14 -19.89
CA LEU A 360 -9.56 35.73 -20.07
C LEU A 360 -10.50 36.79 -19.47
N SER A 361 -11.35 37.40 -20.31
CA SER A 361 -12.46 38.25 -19.86
C SER A 361 -13.81 37.67 -20.29
N LEU A 362 -14.74 37.48 -19.34
CA LEU A 362 -16.01 36.79 -19.55
C LEU A 362 -17.07 37.22 -18.52
N GLU A 363 -18.31 37.48 -18.94
CA GLU A 363 -19.43 37.84 -18.05
C GLU A 363 -20.61 36.85 -18.21
N ILE A 364 -21.14 36.40 -17.06
CA ILE A 364 -22.36 35.61 -16.92
C ILE A 364 -23.40 36.44 -16.16
N ARG A 365 -24.53 36.73 -16.82
CA ARG A 365 -25.61 37.56 -16.31
C ARG A 365 -26.49 36.79 -15.29
N PRO A 366 -27.26 37.50 -14.44
CA PRO A 366 -28.15 36.84 -13.48
C PRO A 366 -29.20 35.97 -14.18
N GLY A 367 -29.25 34.69 -13.82
CA GLY A 367 -30.19 33.72 -14.40
C GLY A 367 -29.83 33.21 -15.81
N GLU A 368 -28.69 33.65 -16.35
CA GLU A 368 -28.15 33.17 -17.63
C GLU A 368 -27.42 31.83 -17.44
N THR A 369 -27.55 30.96 -18.43
CA THR A 369 -26.68 29.79 -18.60
C THR A 369 -25.62 30.09 -19.65
N LEU A 370 -24.36 30.08 -19.23
CA LEU A 370 -23.22 30.16 -20.13
C LEU A 370 -22.52 28.79 -20.21
N ALA A 371 -22.36 28.26 -21.43
CA ALA A 371 -21.52 27.09 -21.66
C ALA A 371 -20.08 27.47 -22.06
N VAL A 372 -19.10 26.65 -21.65
CA VAL A 372 -17.69 26.80 -22.03
C VAL A 372 -17.23 25.56 -22.80
N VAL A 373 -16.65 25.77 -23.99
CA VAL A 373 -16.14 24.72 -24.89
C VAL A 373 -14.72 25.05 -25.35
N GLY A 374 -13.92 24.03 -25.68
CA GLY A 374 -12.53 24.21 -26.11
C GLY A 374 -11.76 22.89 -26.17
N SER A 375 -10.59 22.89 -26.80
CA SER A 375 -9.68 21.74 -26.90
C SER A 375 -9.21 21.23 -25.52
N SER A 376 -8.66 20.02 -25.45
CA SER A 376 -8.06 19.52 -24.21
C SER A 376 -6.93 20.46 -23.77
N GLY A 377 -6.86 20.78 -22.48
CA GLY A 377 -5.89 21.75 -21.95
C GLY A 377 -6.21 23.23 -22.17
N SER A 378 -7.37 23.59 -22.75
CA SER A 378 -7.75 25.00 -22.98
C SER A 378 -8.16 25.79 -21.74
N GLY A 379 -8.15 25.16 -20.55
CA GLY A 379 -8.45 25.82 -19.26
C GLY A 379 -9.91 25.75 -18.78
N LYS A 380 -10.78 24.94 -19.40
CA LYS A 380 -12.21 24.81 -19.03
C LYS A 380 -12.43 24.50 -17.54
N SER A 381 -11.90 23.37 -17.06
CA SER A 381 -12.03 22.95 -15.65
C SER A 381 -11.31 23.92 -14.70
N THR A 382 -10.35 24.71 -15.19
CA THR A 382 -9.75 25.78 -14.38
C THR A 382 -10.77 26.87 -14.08
N VAL A 383 -11.65 27.23 -15.03
CA VAL A 383 -12.72 28.21 -14.81
C VAL A 383 -13.70 27.72 -13.72
N SER A 384 -14.07 26.43 -13.71
CA SER A 384 -14.95 25.87 -12.67
C SER A 384 -14.31 25.85 -11.28
N LEU A 385 -12.99 25.72 -11.19
CA LEU A 385 -12.25 25.68 -9.92
C LEU A 385 -11.91 27.08 -9.36
N LEU A 386 -11.80 28.10 -10.22
CA LEU A 386 -11.56 29.49 -9.81
C LEU A 386 -12.79 30.12 -9.15
N LEU A 387 -14.00 29.76 -9.60
CA LEU A 387 -15.24 30.39 -9.11
C LEU A 387 -15.54 30.09 -7.62
N PRO A 388 -15.40 28.85 -7.10
CA PRO A 388 -15.46 28.56 -5.66
C PRO A 388 -14.20 28.96 -4.88
N ARG A 389 -13.24 29.61 -5.56
CA ARG A 389 -11.94 30.05 -5.04
C ARG A 389 -11.15 28.89 -4.42
N PHE A 390 -10.96 27.81 -5.18
CA PHE A 390 -9.94 26.81 -4.83
C PHE A 390 -8.53 27.29 -5.19
N TYR A 391 -8.42 28.18 -6.18
CA TYR A 391 -7.19 28.84 -6.58
C TYR A 391 -7.45 30.35 -6.69
N ASP A 392 -6.44 31.16 -6.38
CA ASP A 392 -6.44 32.58 -6.70
C ASP A 392 -5.77 32.81 -8.07
N VAL A 393 -6.26 33.81 -8.79
CA VAL A 393 -5.72 34.20 -10.10
C VAL A 393 -4.38 34.91 -9.96
N SER A 394 -3.46 34.71 -10.91
CA SER A 394 -2.15 35.37 -10.92
C SER A 394 -2.23 36.83 -11.35
N ARG A 395 -3.17 37.14 -12.25
CA ARG A 395 -3.49 38.48 -12.76
C ARG A 395 -4.99 38.55 -13.03
N GLY A 396 -5.56 39.75 -12.91
CA GLY A 396 -6.99 40.00 -13.11
C GLY A 396 -7.81 39.84 -11.83
N ALA A 397 -9.13 39.69 -12.00
CA ALA A 397 -10.07 39.47 -10.91
C ALA A 397 -11.20 38.52 -11.34
N VAL A 398 -11.73 37.76 -10.37
CA VAL A 398 -12.98 37.02 -10.52
C VAL A 398 -13.98 37.66 -9.56
N LEU A 399 -15.09 38.16 -10.09
CA LEU A 399 -16.11 38.89 -9.35
C LEU A 399 -17.39 38.06 -9.27
N VAL A 400 -17.99 37.99 -8.09
CA VAL A 400 -19.31 37.40 -7.84
C VAL A 400 -20.22 38.45 -7.21
N GLY A 401 -21.32 38.78 -7.87
CA GLY A 401 -22.25 39.82 -7.44
C GLY A 401 -21.61 41.20 -7.32
N GLY A 402 -20.58 41.48 -8.15
CA GLY A 402 -19.82 42.73 -8.14
C GLY A 402 -18.71 42.81 -7.08
N HIS A 403 -18.46 41.72 -6.33
CA HIS A 403 -17.39 41.65 -5.34
C HIS A 403 -16.30 40.67 -5.80
N ASP A 404 -15.03 41.05 -5.67
CA ASP A 404 -13.93 40.14 -5.89
C ASP A 404 -14.00 38.97 -4.90
N VAL A 405 -13.90 37.74 -5.42
CA VAL A 405 -13.90 36.52 -4.60
C VAL A 405 -12.81 36.54 -3.52
N ARG A 406 -11.74 37.33 -3.72
CA ARG A 406 -10.66 37.55 -2.75
C ARG A 406 -11.10 38.30 -1.49
N GLU A 407 -12.10 39.16 -1.60
CA GLU A 407 -12.62 39.92 -0.46
C GLU A 407 -13.66 39.13 0.35
N LEU A 408 -14.27 38.13 -0.27
CA LEU A 408 -15.36 37.35 0.30
C LEU A 408 -14.85 36.20 1.18
N SER A 409 -15.55 35.93 2.27
CA SER A 409 -15.34 34.75 3.09
C SER A 409 -15.65 33.50 2.27
N LEU A 410 -14.77 32.50 2.31
CA LEU A 410 -14.95 31.23 1.60
C LEU A 410 -16.26 30.56 1.99
N ALA A 411 -16.66 30.70 3.26
CA ALA A 411 -17.91 30.17 3.77
C ALA A 411 -19.15 30.84 3.16
N SER A 412 -19.13 32.14 2.85
CA SER A 412 -20.27 32.82 2.20
C SER A 412 -20.27 32.60 0.69
N LEU A 413 -19.10 32.63 0.04
CA LEU A 413 -18.93 32.38 -1.40
C LEU A 413 -19.40 30.97 -1.77
N ARG A 414 -18.88 29.94 -1.08
CA ARG A 414 -19.24 28.53 -1.34
C ARG A 414 -20.67 28.21 -0.92
N ALA A 415 -21.29 29.00 -0.04
CA ALA A 415 -22.72 28.88 0.25
C ALA A 415 -23.59 29.16 -0.97
N ALA A 416 -23.17 30.11 -1.79
CA ALA A 416 -23.93 30.59 -2.94
C ALA A 416 -23.72 29.69 -4.17
N ILE A 417 -22.71 28.82 -4.16
CA ILE A 417 -22.30 27.99 -5.30
C ILE A 417 -22.62 26.52 -5.04
N GLY A 418 -23.37 25.90 -5.94
CA GLY A 418 -23.50 24.46 -6.04
C GLY A 418 -22.54 23.94 -7.10
N LEU A 419 -21.61 23.08 -6.70
CA LEU A 419 -20.60 22.51 -7.60
C LEU A 419 -20.91 21.03 -7.87
N VAL A 420 -20.97 20.68 -9.14
CA VAL A 420 -20.92 19.29 -9.63
C VAL A 420 -19.62 19.14 -10.43
N PRO A 421 -18.57 18.52 -9.85
CA PRO A 421 -17.31 18.33 -10.54
C PRO A 421 -17.39 17.21 -11.59
N GLU A 422 -16.40 17.17 -12.49
CA GLU A 422 -16.23 16.13 -13.52
C GLU A 422 -16.24 14.72 -12.90
N ASP A 423 -15.42 14.48 -11.85
CA ASP A 423 -15.46 13.25 -11.07
C ASP A 423 -16.42 13.36 -9.88
N SER A 424 -17.58 12.71 -10.00
CA SER A 424 -18.66 12.74 -9.02
C SER A 424 -18.36 11.89 -7.79
N PHE A 425 -17.57 12.44 -6.85
CA PHE A 425 -17.22 11.79 -5.59
C PHE A 425 -18.42 11.59 -4.65
N LEU A 426 -18.64 10.35 -4.23
CA LEU A 426 -19.59 9.96 -3.20
C LEU A 426 -18.86 9.38 -1.98
N PHE A 427 -19.36 9.73 -0.79
CA PHE A 427 -18.91 9.16 0.47
C PHE A 427 -19.46 7.73 0.62
N SER A 428 -18.72 6.86 1.31
CA SER A 428 -19.09 5.51 1.73
C SER A 428 -20.15 5.55 2.84
N ASP A 429 -21.34 5.96 2.44
CA ASP A 429 -22.53 6.12 3.27
C ASP A 429 -23.77 5.79 2.42
N THR A 430 -24.98 5.94 2.96
CA THR A 430 -26.21 5.70 2.19
C THR A 430 -26.38 6.70 1.06
N VAL A 431 -27.14 6.34 0.02
CA VAL A 431 -27.55 7.29 -1.05
C VAL A 431 -28.22 8.52 -0.42
N ARG A 432 -29.09 8.29 0.57
CA ARG A 432 -29.74 9.35 1.36
C ARG A 432 -28.72 10.32 1.96
N ASN A 433 -27.72 9.81 2.70
CA ASN A 433 -26.73 10.65 3.36
C ASN A 433 -25.81 11.36 2.37
N ASN A 434 -25.56 10.76 1.22
CA ASN A 434 -24.84 11.39 0.12
C ASN A 434 -25.59 12.58 -0.47
N ILE A 435 -26.92 12.49 -0.66
CA ILE A 435 -27.73 13.64 -1.12
C ILE A 435 -27.82 14.69 0.00
N ALA A 436 -28.14 14.25 1.23
CA ALA A 436 -28.24 15.09 2.41
C ALA A 436 -26.93 15.81 2.77
N TYR A 437 -25.77 15.39 2.22
CA TYR A 437 -24.50 16.06 2.44
C TYR A 437 -24.54 17.55 2.07
N GLY A 438 -25.33 17.92 1.04
CA GLY A 438 -25.55 19.31 0.65
C GLY A 438 -26.29 20.12 1.73
N ARG A 439 -27.23 19.48 2.44
CA ARG A 439 -27.99 20.06 3.55
C ARG A 439 -28.41 18.97 4.56
N PRO A 440 -27.63 18.70 5.61
CA PRO A 440 -27.83 17.54 6.50
C PRO A 440 -29.12 17.55 7.30
N ASP A 441 -29.70 18.73 7.52
CA ASP A 441 -30.97 18.90 8.23
C ASP A 441 -32.19 18.71 7.30
N ALA A 442 -31.98 18.33 6.03
CA ALA A 442 -33.05 18.10 5.06
C ALA A 442 -33.91 16.89 5.45
N THR A 443 -35.22 17.01 5.24
CA THR A 443 -36.15 15.90 5.45
C THR A 443 -36.07 14.89 4.31
N LEU A 444 -36.57 13.67 4.52
CA LEU A 444 -36.61 12.65 3.47
C LEU A 444 -37.40 13.12 2.24
N GLU A 445 -38.50 13.85 2.43
CA GLU A 445 -39.30 14.40 1.33
C GLU A 445 -38.51 15.40 0.47
N GLU A 446 -37.65 16.21 1.10
CA GLU A 446 -36.79 17.16 0.39
C GLU A 446 -35.68 16.44 -0.39
N ILE A 447 -35.11 15.38 0.20
CA ILE A 447 -34.13 14.50 -0.46
C ILE A 447 -34.74 13.82 -1.68
N GLU A 448 -35.93 13.23 -1.54
CA GLU A 448 -36.66 12.61 -2.66
C GLU A 448 -36.99 13.63 -3.76
N LYS A 449 -37.42 14.84 -3.38
CA LYS A 449 -37.71 15.91 -4.34
C LYS A 449 -36.46 16.30 -5.13
N ALA A 450 -35.31 16.42 -4.46
CA ALA A 450 -34.03 16.69 -5.12
C ALA A 450 -33.60 15.54 -6.03
N ALA A 451 -33.79 14.30 -5.61
CA ALA A 451 -33.48 13.12 -6.41
C ALA A 451 -34.37 12.99 -7.65
N ARG A 452 -35.67 13.30 -7.55
CA ARG A 452 -36.58 13.35 -8.71
C ARG A 452 -36.17 14.45 -9.68
N ALA A 453 -35.78 15.62 -9.17
CA ALA A 453 -35.27 16.72 -10.00
C ALA A 453 -33.97 16.36 -10.74
N ALA A 454 -33.15 15.47 -10.19
CA ALA A 454 -31.93 14.96 -10.82
C ALA A 454 -32.13 13.65 -11.62
N GLN A 455 -33.37 13.19 -11.84
CA GLN A 455 -33.68 11.89 -12.45
C GLN A 455 -32.99 10.69 -11.78
N ALA A 456 -32.75 10.79 -10.47
CA ALA A 456 -32.10 9.75 -9.67
C ALA A 456 -33.12 8.83 -8.98
N ASP A 457 -34.32 9.33 -8.66
CA ASP A 457 -35.33 8.64 -7.84
C ASP A 457 -35.67 7.22 -8.35
N ARG A 458 -35.85 7.06 -9.67
CA ARG A 458 -36.22 5.78 -10.27
C ARG A 458 -35.19 4.69 -10.00
N PHE A 459 -33.94 4.91 -10.39
CA PHE A 459 -32.90 3.90 -10.19
C PHE A 459 -32.59 3.70 -8.70
N ILE A 460 -32.69 4.76 -7.89
CA ILE A 460 -32.49 4.66 -6.44
C ILE A 460 -33.54 3.72 -5.84
N THR A 461 -34.80 3.83 -6.27
CA THR A 461 -35.90 2.96 -5.80
C THR A 461 -35.74 1.51 -6.27
N GLU A 462 -35.07 1.29 -7.41
CA GLU A 462 -34.74 -0.03 -7.95
C GLU A 462 -33.55 -0.69 -7.22
N LEU A 463 -32.78 0.06 -6.42
CA LEU A 463 -31.72 -0.51 -5.58
C LEU A 463 -32.30 -1.42 -4.47
N PRO A 464 -31.56 -2.44 -4.00
CA PRO A 464 -32.04 -3.40 -3.02
C PRO A 464 -32.63 -2.79 -1.73
N GLU A 465 -32.07 -1.67 -1.26
CA GLU A 465 -32.49 -0.97 -0.04
C GLU A 465 -32.96 0.47 -0.33
N GLY A 466 -33.29 0.80 -1.58
CA GLY A 466 -33.75 2.13 -1.95
C GLY A 466 -32.72 3.23 -1.61
N TYR A 467 -33.20 4.30 -0.98
CA TYR A 467 -32.37 5.41 -0.46
C TYR A 467 -31.41 5.02 0.67
N ASP A 468 -31.65 3.90 1.36
CA ASP A 468 -30.78 3.41 2.44
C ASP A 468 -29.65 2.52 1.94
N THR A 469 -29.63 2.22 0.64
CA THR A 469 -28.54 1.49 -0.01
C THR A 469 -27.22 2.21 0.25
N THR A 470 -26.25 1.50 0.82
CA THR A 470 -24.90 2.02 1.07
C THR A 470 -24.10 2.04 -0.22
N VAL A 471 -23.66 3.22 -0.64
CA VAL A 471 -22.76 3.37 -1.79
C VAL A 471 -21.35 3.05 -1.33
N GLY A 472 -20.65 2.11 -1.98
CA GLY A 472 -19.33 1.66 -1.54
C GLY A 472 -18.22 2.73 -1.61
N GLU A 473 -16.95 2.32 -1.54
CA GLU A 473 -15.81 3.24 -1.67
C GLU A 473 -15.88 4.04 -2.98
N HIS A 474 -15.83 5.37 -2.92
CA HIS A 474 -15.97 6.28 -4.07
C HIS A 474 -17.25 6.06 -4.91
N GLY A 475 -18.28 5.44 -4.32
CA GLY A 475 -19.52 5.09 -5.02
C GLY A 475 -19.35 4.04 -6.12
N LEU A 476 -18.29 3.22 -6.12
CA LEU A 476 -17.97 2.22 -7.16
C LEU A 476 -19.09 1.18 -7.41
N THR A 477 -20.07 1.08 -6.50
CA THR A 477 -21.26 0.24 -6.64
C THR A 477 -22.32 0.83 -7.57
N LEU A 478 -22.16 2.08 -7.99
CA LEU A 478 -23.04 2.78 -8.93
C LEU A 478 -22.31 3.04 -10.25
N SER A 479 -23.03 3.04 -11.36
CA SER A 479 -22.48 3.45 -12.66
C SER A 479 -22.06 4.93 -12.63
N GLY A 480 -21.17 5.35 -13.54
CA GLY A 480 -20.72 6.75 -13.66
C GLY A 480 -21.90 7.73 -13.70
N GLY A 481 -22.87 7.48 -14.59
CA GLY A 481 -24.09 8.27 -14.70
C GLY A 481 -25.02 8.25 -13.47
N GLN A 482 -25.04 7.15 -12.70
CA GLN A 482 -25.79 7.11 -11.43
C GLN A 482 -25.12 7.98 -10.36
N ARG A 483 -23.78 7.91 -10.23
CA ARG A 483 -23.03 8.76 -9.28
C ARG A 483 -23.23 10.24 -9.56
N GLN A 484 -23.17 10.61 -10.83
CA GLN A 484 -23.35 11.97 -11.29
C GLN A 484 -24.74 12.53 -10.96
N ARG A 485 -25.80 11.73 -11.14
CA ARG A 485 -27.16 12.11 -10.75
C ARG A 485 -27.32 12.29 -9.23
N VAL A 486 -26.65 11.47 -8.41
CA VAL A 486 -26.62 11.66 -6.94
C VAL A 486 -25.87 12.94 -6.57
N ALA A 487 -24.74 13.24 -7.21
CA ALA A 487 -24.01 14.48 -7.01
C ALA A 487 -24.82 15.72 -7.44
N LEU A 488 -25.57 15.62 -8.54
CA LEU A 488 -26.49 16.66 -9.00
C LEU A 488 -27.63 16.86 -7.98
N ALA A 489 -28.24 15.79 -7.46
CA ALA A 489 -29.25 15.87 -6.41
C ALA A 489 -28.71 16.56 -5.13
N ARG A 490 -27.45 16.27 -4.75
CA ARG A 490 -26.75 16.94 -3.63
C ARG A 490 -26.61 18.45 -3.87
N ALA A 491 -26.19 18.85 -5.08
CA ALA A 491 -26.07 20.26 -5.45
C ALA A 491 -27.44 20.95 -5.46
N ILE A 492 -28.48 20.31 -6.01
CA ILE A 492 -29.85 20.85 -6.02
C ILE A 492 -30.39 21.04 -4.59
N LEU A 493 -30.17 20.09 -3.70
CA LEU A 493 -30.65 20.15 -2.31
C LEU A 493 -30.05 21.33 -1.54
N SER A 494 -28.83 21.75 -1.88
CA SER A 494 -28.19 22.93 -1.28
C SER A 494 -28.82 24.27 -1.69
N ASP A 495 -29.73 24.27 -2.67
CA ASP A 495 -30.43 25.43 -3.24
C ASP A 495 -29.52 26.63 -3.56
N PRO A 496 -28.52 26.44 -4.44
CA PRO A 496 -27.52 27.46 -4.72
C PRO A 496 -28.05 28.57 -5.62
N ARG A 497 -27.43 29.76 -5.51
CA ARG A 497 -27.66 30.91 -6.41
C ARG A 497 -26.90 30.77 -7.73
N LEU A 498 -25.76 30.10 -7.67
CA LEU A 498 -24.83 29.84 -8.76
C LEU A 498 -24.64 28.33 -8.92
N LEU A 499 -24.89 27.80 -10.11
CA LEU A 499 -24.68 26.38 -10.38
C LEU A 499 -23.47 26.21 -11.30
N VAL A 500 -22.51 25.36 -10.91
CA VAL A 500 -21.33 25.02 -11.70
C VAL A 500 -21.40 23.54 -12.03
N LEU A 501 -21.54 23.24 -13.32
CA LEU A 501 -21.67 21.89 -13.85
C LEU A 501 -20.45 21.60 -14.73
N ASP A 502 -19.53 20.79 -14.23
CA ASP A 502 -18.35 20.36 -14.98
C ASP A 502 -18.58 18.97 -15.57
N ASP A 503 -18.81 18.92 -16.88
CA ASP A 503 -19.00 17.70 -17.66
C ASP A 503 -20.10 16.75 -17.12
N ALA A 504 -21.24 17.34 -16.72
CA ALA A 504 -22.35 16.67 -16.03
C ALA A 504 -23.05 15.53 -16.81
N THR A 505 -22.65 15.23 -18.06
CA THR A 505 -23.32 14.27 -18.96
C THR A 505 -22.38 13.37 -19.78
N SER A 506 -21.07 13.32 -19.52
CA SER A 506 -20.13 12.54 -20.34
C SER A 506 -20.16 11.03 -20.10
N ALA A 507 -20.67 10.58 -18.96
CA ALA A 507 -20.69 9.17 -18.56
C ALA A 507 -22.07 8.48 -18.72
N VAL A 508 -22.95 9.03 -19.57
CA VAL A 508 -24.31 8.53 -19.82
C VAL A 508 -24.55 8.27 -21.31
N ASP A 509 -25.37 7.24 -21.58
CA ASP A 509 -25.84 6.90 -22.92
C ASP A 509 -26.76 7.99 -23.50
N ALA A 510 -26.94 8.02 -24.82
CA ALA A 510 -27.64 9.10 -25.52
C ALA A 510 -29.11 9.28 -25.08
N ARG A 511 -29.79 8.21 -24.65
CA ARG A 511 -31.19 8.28 -24.18
C ARG A 511 -31.27 8.86 -22.78
N VAL A 512 -30.46 8.34 -21.85
CA VAL A 512 -30.38 8.87 -20.47
C VAL A 512 -29.86 10.32 -20.48
N GLU A 513 -28.95 10.65 -21.39
CA GLU A 513 -28.48 12.02 -21.61
C GLU A 513 -29.64 12.97 -21.94
N HIS A 514 -30.54 12.58 -22.85
CA HIS A 514 -31.72 13.38 -23.19
C HIS A 514 -32.65 13.60 -21.98
N GLU A 515 -32.91 12.57 -21.18
CA GLU A 515 -33.71 12.67 -19.95
C GLU A 515 -33.08 13.62 -18.92
N ILE A 516 -31.75 13.54 -18.75
CA ILE A 516 -30.99 14.44 -17.86
C ILE A 516 -31.03 15.87 -18.37
N HIS A 517 -30.96 16.09 -19.69
CA HIS A 517 -31.03 17.43 -20.29
C HIS A 517 -32.36 18.13 -20.01
N GLU A 518 -33.48 17.44 -20.17
CA GLU A 518 -34.79 17.99 -19.84
C GLU A 518 -34.92 18.32 -18.35
N ALA A 519 -34.36 17.49 -17.48
CA ALA A 519 -34.33 17.75 -16.04
C ALA A 519 -33.44 18.96 -15.68
N LEU A 520 -32.26 19.06 -16.30
CA LEU A 520 -31.32 20.17 -16.12
C LEU A 520 -31.93 21.52 -16.52
N LYS A 521 -32.70 21.59 -17.62
CA LYS A 521 -33.43 22.82 -18.00
C LYS A 521 -34.33 23.34 -16.87
N GLY A 522 -35.01 22.43 -16.17
CA GLY A 522 -35.85 22.78 -15.03
C GLY A 522 -35.05 23.28 -13.82
N VAL A 523 -33.91 22.65 -13.54
CA VAL A 523 -33.02 22.98 -12.42
C VAL A 523 -32.29 24.31 -12.64
N MET A 524 -31.86 24.59 -13.87
CA MET A 524 -31.11 25.80 -14.24
C MET A 524 -31.99 27.04 -14.33
N ARG A 525 -33.31 26.86 -14.49
CA ARG A 525 -34.26 27.96 -14.64
C ARG A 525 -34.22 28.91 -13.44
N GLY A 526 -33.86 30.17 -13.72
CA GLY A 526 -33.76 31.23 -12.70
C GLY A 526 -32.49 31.21 -11.86
N ARG A 527 -31.52 30.33 -12.16
CA ARG A 527 -30.21 30.27 -11.53
C ARG A 527 -29.14 30.65 -12.55
N THR A 528 -28.15 31.42 -12.13
CA THR A 528 -26.98 31.67 -12.98
C THR A 528 -26.16 30.38 -13.06
N THR A 529 -25.88 29.89 -14.27
CA THR A 529 -25.25 28.59 -14.47
C THR A 529 -24.02 28.69 -15.35
N LEU A 530 -22.90 28.12 -14.87
CA LEU A 530 -21.70 27.85 -15.66
C LEU A 530 -21.68 26.37 -16.02
N LEU A 531 -21.71 26.07 -17.31
CA LEU A 531 -21.76 24.70 -17.85
C LEU A 531 -20.51 24.42 -18.66
N ILE A 532 -19.67 23.47 -18.24
CA ILE A 532 -18.57 22.99 -19.08
C ILE A 532 -19.08 21.80 -19.87
N ALA A 533 -19.04 21.91 -21.20
CA ALA A 533 -19.64 20.95 -22.10
C ALA A 533 -18.64 20.45 -23.15
N HIS A 534 -18.63 19.13 -23.35
CA HIS A 534 -17.87 18.46 -24.41
C HIS A 534 -18.74 17.98 -25.57
N ARG A 535 -20.06 17.94 -25.37
CA ARG A 535 -21.04 17.42 -26.34
C ARG A 535 -21.92 18.53 -26.90
N ARG A 536 -22.27 18.41 -28.17
CA ARG A 536 -23.15 19.36 -28.88
C ARG A 536 -24.52 19.48 -28.24
N SER A 537 -25.11 18.36 -27.83
CA SER A 537 -26.36 18.27 -27.08
C SER A 537 -26.33 19.20 -25.85
N THR A 538 -25.27 19.15 -25.06
CA THR A 538 -25.14 19.90 -23.79
C THR A 538 -24.94 21.39 -24.03
N LEU A 539 -24.31 21.76 -25.15
CA LEU A 539 -24.16 23.16 -25.56
C LEU A 539 -25.51 23.81 -25.90
N ASN A 540 -26.50 23.05 -26.36
CA ASN A 540 -27.84 23.57 -26.68
C ASN A 540 -28.65 23.94 -25.42
N LEU A 541 -28.18 23.57 -24.23
CA LEU A 541 -28.79 23.99 -22.96
C LEU A 541 -28.41 25.43 -22.57
N ALA A 542 -27.39 26.01 -23.21
CA ALA A 542 -26.88 27.32 -22.84
C ALA A 542 -27.49 28.44 -23.68
N ASP A 543 -27.71 29.58 -23.02
CA ASP A 543 -28.14 30.81 -23.69
C ASP A 543 -27.00 31.38 -24.55
N ARG A 544 -25.76 31.26 -24.05
CA ARG A 544 -24.53 31.70 -24.71
C ARG A 544 -23.41 30.67 -24.52
N ILE A 545 -22.50 30.62 -25.47
CA ILE A 545 -21.37 29.69 -25.48
C ILE A 545 -20.08 30.49 -25.61
N ALA A 546 -19.13 30.24 -24.71
CA ALA A 546 -17.78 30.79 -24.72
C ALA A 546 -16.79 29.75 -25.24
N VAL A 547 -16.05 30.11 -26.29
CA VAL A 547 -15.10 29.22 -26.96
C VAL A 547 -13.69 29.56 -26.51
N LEU A 548 -13.01 28.62 -25.86
CA LEU A 548 -11.64 28.77 -25.36
C LEU A 548 -10.63 28.08 -26.28
N ASP A 549 -9.54 28.80 -26.57
CA ASP A 549 -8.38 28.28 -27.28
C ASP A 549 -7.09 28.76 -26.60
N GLY A 550 -6.19 27.83 -26.27
CA GLY A 550 -4.91 28.14 -25.61
C GLY A 550 -5.03 29.02 -24.35
N GLY A 551 -6.13 28.92 -23.59
CA GLY A 551 -6.35 29.71 -22.39
C GLY A 551 -6.96 31.09 -22.59
N ARG A 552 -7.40 31.43 -23.82
CA ARG A 552 -8.01 32.73 -24.16
C ARG A 552 -9.42 32.55 -24.69
N LEU A 553 -10.27 33.59 -24.52
CA LEU A 553 -11.58 33.63 -25.16
C LEU A 553 -11.40 33.90 -26.66
N ALA A 554 -11.66 32.90 -27.48
CA ALA A 554 -11.58 33.00 -28.93
C ALA A 554 -12.84 33.64 -29.53
N ASP A 555 -14.02 33.25 -29.03
CA ASP A 555 -15.31 33.80 -29.48
C ASP A 555 -16.41 33.54 -28.44
N ILE A 556 -17.51 34.29 -28.53
CA ILE A 556 -18.68 34.14 -27.67
C ILE A 556 -19.97 34.52 -28.40
N GLY A 557 -21.01 33.71 -28.29
CA GLY A 557 -22.29 33.94 -28.96
C GLY A 557 -23.27 32.82 -28.74
N THR A 558 -24.40 32.84 -29.45
CA THR A 558 -25.31 31.69 -29.50
C THR A 558 -24.73 30.57 -30.38
N HIS A 559 -25.31 29.36 -30.30
CA HIS A 559 -24.91 28.24 -31.17
C HIS A 559 -24.92 28.63 -32.65
N GLU A 560 -25.99 29.28 -33.11
CA GLU A 560 -26.16 29.72 -34.50
C GLU A 560 -25.09 30.75 -34.90
N GLU A 561 -24.86 31.76 -34.06
CA GLU A 561 -23.87 32.82 -34.34
C GLU A 561 -22.44 32.27 -34.45
N LEU A 562 -22.07 31.34 -33.56
CA LEU A 562 -20.75 30.74 -33.52
C LEU A 562 -20.53 29.74 -34.65
N GLN A 563 -21.57 28.99 -35.03
CA GLN A 563 -21.51 28.08 -36.16
C GLN A 563 -21.19 28.83 -37.46
N GLU A 564 -21.74 30.03 -37.64
CA GLU A 564 -21.44 30.87 -38.80
C GLU A 564 -20.04 31.50 -38.74
N ARG A 565 -19.69 32.13 -37.61
CA ARG A 565 -18.52 33.03 -37.55
C ARG A 565 -17.22 32.38 -37.05
N SER A 566 -17.28 31.31 -36.25
CA SER A 566 -16.11 30.76 -35.55
C SER A 566 -15.62 29.47 -36.21
N PRO A 567 -14.45 29.49 -36.87
CA PRO A 567 -13.86 28.29 -37.45
C PRO A 567 -13.43 27.28 -36.37
N LEU A 568 -13.01 27.77 -35.20
CA LEU A 568 -12.58 26.92 -34.10
C LEU A 568 -13.76 26.21 -33.43
N TYR A 569 -14.86 26.93 -33.20
CA TYR A 569 -16.11 26.32 -32.72
C TYR A 569 -16.61 25.25 -33.68
N ARG A 570 -16.62 25.56 -34.99
CA ARG A 570 -16.93 24.56 -36.02
C ARG A 570 -16.02 23.37 -35.85
N ARG A 571 -14.70 23.50 -35.88
CA ARG A 571 -13.75 22.37 -35.74
C ARG A 571 -13.98 21.53 -34.48
N LEU A 572 -14.31 22.15 -33.35
CA LEU A 572 -14.60 21.45 -32.10
C LEU A 572 -15.90 20.63 -32.18
N LEU A 573 -16.82 21.00 -33.08
CA LEU A 573 -18.09 20.34 -33.33
C LEU A 573 -18.16 19.58 -34.66
N THR A 574 -17.11 19.68 -35.49
CA THR A 574 -17.09 19.06 -36.80
C THR A 574 -16.65 17.63 -36.62
N ASP A 575 -17.47 16.70 -37.11
CA ASP A 575 -17.08 15.29 -37.22
C ASP A 575 -15.76 15.20 -38.02
N PRO A 576 -14.78 14.35 -37.64
CA PRO A 576 -13.48 14.26 -38.30
C PRO A 576 -13.53 14.07 -39.83
N ASP A 577 -14.65 13.59 -40.37
CA ASP A 577 -14.83 13.34 -41.80
C ASP A 577 -14.99 14.63 -42.64
N GLU A 578 -15.52 15.74 -42.10
CA GLU A 578 -15.52 17.02 -42.83
C GLU A 578 -14.14 17.70 -42.83
N LEU A 579 -13.31 17.43 -41.83
CA LEU A 579 -11.91 17.88 -41.77
C LEU A 579 -11.01 17.07 -42.70
N GLY A 580 -11.31 15.79 -42.92
CA GLY A 580 -10.67 14.96 -43.95
C GLY A 580 -11.04 15.36 -45.39
N ALA A 581 -12.22 15.95 -45.59
CA ALA A 581 -12.71 16.33 -46.92
C ALA A 581 -12.23 17.72 -47.42
N VAL A 582 -11.63 18.55 -46.57
CA VAL A 582 -11.21 19.91 -46.96
C VAL A 582 -9.79 20.24 -46.51
N SER A 583 -8.82 19.55 -47.10
CA SER A 583 -7.49 20.13 -47.28
C SER A 583 -7.53 20.96 -48.57
N PRO A 584 -7.38 22.31 -48.54
CA PRO A 584 -7.34 23.10 -49.75
C PRO A 584 -6.04 22.80 -50.50
N GLY A 585 -6.17 21.93 -51.50
CA GLY A 585 -5.13 21.60 -52.46
C GLY A 585 -4.53 20.23 -52.20
N HIS A 586 -5.18 19.18 -52.69
CA HIS A 586 -4.61 18.20 -53.63
C HIS A 586 -5.80 17.57 -54.38
N THR A 587 -5.91 17.86 -55.67
CA THR A 587 -6.87 17.24 -56.57
C THR A 587 -6.66 15.71 -56.51
N PRO A 588 -7.69 14.89 -56.27
CA PRO A 588 -7.52 13.43 -56.27
C PRO A 588 -7.10 13.01 -57.69
N PRO A 589 -6.02 12.23 -57.87
CA PRO A 589 -5.71 11.72 -59.19
C PRO A 589 -6.80 10.71 -59.56
N ALA A 590 -7.50 11.00 -60.64
CA ALA A 590 -8.37 10.02 -61.30
C ALA A 590 -7.48 8.94 -61.93
N CYS A 591 -7.23 7.86 -61.20
CA CYS A 591 -6.85 6.56 -61.75
C CYS A 591 -7.07 5.47 -60.69
N PRO A 592 -7.37 4.22 -61.07
CA PRO A 592 -7.50 3.13 -60.11
C PRO A 592 -6.15 2.92 -59.42
N GLN A 593 -6.12 2.97 -58.08
CA GLN A 593 -4.93 2.68 -57.29
C GLN A 593 -4.48 1.24 -57.57
N GLU A 594 -3.23 1.08 -58.03
CA GLU A 594 -2.50 -0.15 -57.84
C GLU A 594 -2.30 -0.37 -56.34
N ASP A 595 -2.56 -1.59 -55.88
CA ASP A 595 -2.35 -2.05 -54.52
C ASP A 595 -0.86 -1.94 -54.15
N THR A 596 -0.47 -0.84 -53.47
CA THR A 596 0.91 -0.59 -53.01
C THR A 596 1.22 -1.23 -51.65
N SER A 597 0.29 -1.96 -51.05
CA SER A 597 0.50 -2.66 -49.76
C SER A 597 1.73 -3.57 -49.81
N VAL A 598 1.88 -4.32 -50.90
CA VAL A 598 3.03 -5.20 -51.14
C VAL A 598 4.34 -4.41 -51.25
N ARG A 599 4.29 -3.18 -51.76
CA ARG A 599 5.47 -2.33 -51.94
C ARG A 599 5.91 -1.70 -50.61
N GLU A 600 4.97 -1.35 -49.75
CA GLU A 600 5.23 -0.84 -48.40
C GLU A 600 5.65 -1.96 -47.42
N GLU A 601 5.07 -3.17 -47.53
CA GLU A 601 5.57 -4.38 -46.86
C GLU A 601 7.01 -4.69 -47.28
N LEU A 602 7.26 -4.70 -48.59
CA LEU A 602 8.61 -4.89 -49.14
C LEU A 602 9.56 -3.80 -48.65
N ASP A 603 9.16 -2.52 -48.63
CA ASP A 603 10.01 -1.41 -48.16
C ASP A 603 10.27 -1.49 -46.64
N ALA A 604 9.32 -1.98 -45.83
CA ALA A 604 9.51 -2.21 -44.40
C ALA A 604 10.45 -3.41 -44.11
N GLU A 605 10.32 -4.49 -44.89
CA GLU A 605 11.26 -5.63 -44.88
C GLU A 605 12.66 -5.17 -45.35
N PHE A 606 12.71 -4.29 -46.37
CA PHE A 606 13.94 -3.69 -46.91
C PHE A 606 14.61 -2.69 -45.94
N ASP A 607 13.84 -2.02 -45.08
CA ASP A 607 14.36 -1.08 -44.08
C ASP A 607 14.83 -1.79 -42.79
N ALA A 608 14.27 -2.96 -42.44
CA ALA A 608 14.84 -3.82 -41.39
C ALA A 608 16.27 -4.28 -41.74
N GLU A 609 16.57 -4.48 -43.03
CA GLU A 609 17.94 -4.79 -43.53
C GLU A 609 18.91 -3.58 -43.46
N ARG A 610 18.40 -2.34 -43.44
CA ARG A 610 19.22 -1.10 -43.40
C ARG A 610 19.67 -0.66 -42.00
N GLY A 611 19.15 -1.29 -40.95
CA GLY A 611 19.49 -1.00 -39.56
C GLY A 611 18.74 0.19 -38.94
N VAL A 612 19.11 0.56 -37.72
CA VAL A 612 18.41 1.57 -36.90
C VAL A 612 18.83 3.02 -37.22
N THR A 613 17.95 3.99 -36.96
CA THR A 613 18.24 5.43 -37.08
C THR A 613 19.15 5.90 -35.92
N PRO A 614 20.49 6.03 -36.08
CA PRO A 614 21.41 6.02 -34.94
C PRO A 614 21.18 7.12 -33.91
N ARG A 615 20.71 8.31 -34.35
CA ARG A 615 20.40 9.47 -33.49
C ARG A 615 19.26 9.24 -32.49
N LEU A 616 18.38 8.26 -32.73
CA LEU A 616 17.24 7.94 -31.87
C LEU A 616 17.55 6.80 -30.88
N TRP A 617 18.78 6.29 -30.93
CA TRP A 617 19.29 5.19 -30.11
C TRP A 617 20.53 5.60 -29.30
N THR A 618 20.73 6.90 -29.12
CA THR A 618 21.83 7.47 -28.31
C THR A 618 21.38 7.60 -26.85
N GLY A 619 21.87 6.72 -25.99
CA GLY A 619 21.55 6.67 -24.57
C GLY A 619 22.32 5.56 -23.86
N ASP A 620 22.31 5.57 -22.54
CA ASP A 620 22.93 4.52 -21.74
C ASP A 620 22.12 3.22 -21.87
N ARG A 621 22.74 2.17 -22.43
CA ARG A 621 22.09 0.88 -22.68
C ARG A 621 22.14 -0.04 -21.46
N GLU A 622 22.93 0.30 -20.45
CA GLU A 622 22.98 -0.50 -19.24
C GLU A 622 21.62 -0.44 -18.54
N ARG A 623 21.03 -1.62 -18.34
CA ARG A 623 19.82 -1.78 -17.55
C ARG A 623 20.15 -1.35 -16.11
N LYS A 624 19.89 -0.08 -15.80
CA LYS A 624 19.99 0.44 -14.44
C LYS A 624 19.09 -0.44 -13.57
N ASP A 625 19.63 -0.95 -12.47
CA ASP A 625 18.85 -1.69 -11.48
C ASP A 625 17.90 -0.68 -10.82
N THR A 626 16.73 -0.44 -11.45
CA THR A 626 15.77 0.59 -11.06
C THR A 626 15.31 0.43 -9.61
N ALA A 627 15.34 -0.80 -9.10
CA ALA A 627 15.11 -1.11 -7.69
C ALA A 627 16.07 -0.40 -6.71
N LEU A 628 17.32 -0.14 -7.12
CA LEU A 628 18.29 0.62 -6.35
C LEU A 628 18.17 2.14 -6.58
N ALA A 629 17.61 2.55 -7.73
CA ALA A 629 17.44 3.96 -8.11
C ALA A 629 16.20 4.61 -7.47
N GLU A 630 15.11 3.86 -7.28
CA GLU A 630 13.87 4.36 -6.66
C GLU A 630 13.96 4.47 -5.12
N SER A 631 14.92 3.78 -4.50
CA SER A 631 15.22 3.97 -3.09
C SER A 631 16.24 5.11 -2.92
N PRO A 632 16.06 6.04 -1.97
CA PRO A 632 17.01 7.12 -1.72
C PRO A 632 18.34 6.56 -1.18
N ALA A 633 19.21 6.12 -2.08
CA ALA A 633 20.52 5.56 -1.77
C ALA A 633 21.55 6.68 -1.78
N THR A 634 22.22 6.92 -0.65
CA THR A 634 23.40 7.80 -0.67
C THR A 634 24.55 7.08 -1.40
N PRO A 635 25.41 7.79 -2.15
CA PRO A 635 26.58 7.19 -2.80
C PRO A 635 27.47 6.40 -1.83
N GLU A 636 27.54 6.87 -0.59
CA GLU A 636 28.23 6.22 0.53
C GLU A 636 27.64 4.85 0.87
N LEU A 637 26.32 4.68 0.78
CA LEU A 637 25.64 3.42 1.05
C LEU A 637 25.88 2.41 -0.06
N LEU A 638 25.88 2.84 -1.32
CA LEU A 638 26.20 1.98 -2.48
C LEU A 638 27.63 1.46 -2.39
N ALA A 639 28.60 2.34 -2.10
CA ALA A 639 29.99 1.94 -1.87
C ALA A 639 30.12 0.96 -0.69
N GLN A 640 29.31 1.13 0.37
CA GLN A 640 29.27 0.16 1.47
C GLN A 640 28.68 -1.19 1.06
N VAL A 641 27.71 -1.24 0.14
CA VAL A 641 27.14 -2.48 -0.40
C VAL A 641 28.16 -3.20 -1.28
N GLU A 642 28.89 -2.48 -2.13
CA GLU A 642 29.95 -3.03 -2.98
C GLU A 642 31.13 -3.58 -2.17
N ALA A 643 31.45 -2.96 -1.04
CA ALA A 643 32.49 -3.44 -0.12
C ALA A 643 32.12 -4.74 0.62
N LEU A 644 30.86 -5.20 0.55
CA LEU A 644 30.44 -6.46 1.17
C LEU A 644 30.80 -7.65 0.29
N PRO A 645 30.96 -8.86 0.88
CA PRO A 645 31.07 -10.09 0.10
C PRO A 645 29.90 -10.24 -0.89
N PRO A 646 30.15 -10.73 -2.12
CA PRO A 646 29.13 -10.87 -3.14
C PRO A 646 28.05 -11.86 -2.68
N ALA A 647 26.80 -11.55 -3.03
CA ALA A 647 25.64 -12.39 -2.71
C ALA A 647 25.42 -13.39 -3.85
N THR A 648 25.99 -14.59 -3.74
CA THR A 648 25.97 -15.62 -4.80
C THR A 648 25.21 -16.89 -4.41
N ASP A 649 24.57 -16.91 -3.24
CA ASP A 649 23.84 -18.08 -2.77
C ASP A 649 22.60 -18.37 -3.64
N VAL A 650 22.43 -19.64 -4.03
CA VAL A 650 21.27 -20.09 -4.81
C VAL A 650 20.25 -20.84 -3.95
N PRO A 651 18.94 -20.65 -4.23
CA PRO A 651 17.88 -21.42 -3.60
C PRO A 651 17.90 -22.86 -4.14
N ASP A 652 18.49 -23.76 -3.37
CA ASP A 652 18.48 -25.21 -3.60
C ASP A 652 17.08 -25.78 -3.30
N VAL A 653 16.16 -25.57 -4.26
CA VAL A 653 14.74 -25.93 -4.22
C VAL A 653 14.32 -26.43 -5.62
N ASP A 654 13.43 -27.41 -5.66
CA ASP A 654 12.80 -27.88 -6.91
C ASP A 654 11.80 -26.84 -7.43
N GLU A 655 12.25 -25.98 -8.34
CA GLU A 655 11.42 -24.95 -8.97
C GLU A 655 10.31 -25.55 -9.83
N ALA A 656 10.55 -26.67 -10.53
CA ALA A 656 9.56 -27.32 -11.38
C ALA A 656 8.36 -27.77 -10.56
N ARG A 657 8.59 -28.32 -9.37
CA ARG A 657 7.53 -28.67 -8.42
C ARG A 657 6.82 -27.44 -7.83
N ALA A 658 7.52 -26.33 -7.64
CA ALA A 658 6.92 -25.11 -7.09
C ALA A 658 5.84 -24.53 -8.02
N VAL A 659 6.06 -24.63 -9.34
CA VAL A 659 5.18 -24.10 -10.40
C VAL A 659 3.96 -25.00 -10.68
N GLN A 660 3.95 -26.25 -10.19
CA GLN A 660 2.82 -27.17 -10.40
C GLN A 660 1.56 -26.76 -9.62
N PRO A 661 0.36 -26.90 -10.24
CA PRO A 661 -0.92 -26.62 -9.59
C PRO A 661 -1.21 -27.66 -8.50
N GLU A 662 -1.84 -27.25 -7.40
CA GLU A 662 -2.20 -28.17 -6.31
C GLU A 662 -3.59 -27.84 -5.77
N GLU A 663 -4.50 -28.82 -5.82
CA GLU A 663 -5.89 -28.67 -5.33
C GLU A 663 -5.98 -28.55 -3.80
N SER A 664 -4.96 -28.99 -3.08
CA SER A 664 -4.90 -28.91 -1.62
C SER A 664 -3.52 -28.49 -1.13
N TYR A 665 -3.47 -27.25 -0.63
CA TYR A 665 -2.31 -26.69 0.04
C TYR A 665 -2.54 -26.56 1.55
N GLY A 666 -1.50 -26.85 2.33
CA GLY A 666 -1.53 -26.88 3.79
C GLY A 666 -0.14 -26.81 4.40
N LEU A 667 -0.04 -26.46 5.69
CA LEU A 667 1.24 -26.32 6.39
C LEU A 667 2.12 -27.57 6.30
N ARG A 668 1.51 -28.77 6.39
CA ARG A 668 2.22 -30.05 6.24
C ARG A 668 2.85 -30.21 4.86
N ARG A 669 2.20 -29.71 3.81
CA ARG A 669 2.65 -29.81 2.42
C ARG A 669 3.73 -28.77 2.12
N LEU A 670 3.57 -27.55 2.64
CA LEU A 670 4.60 -26.49 2.60
C LEU A 670 5.92 -26.95 3.23
N LEU A 671 5.86 -27.62 4.39
CA LEU A 671 7.05 -28.08 5.11
C LEU A 671 7.60 -29.42 4.58
N ARG A 672 6.93 -30.05 3.61
CA ARG A 672 7.37 -31.33 3.04
C ARG A 672 8.66 -31.12 2.25
N GLY A 673 9.72 -31.84 2.62
CA GLY A 673 11.07 -31.67 2.05
C GLY A 673 12.02 -30.84 2.93
N PHE A 674 11.50 -30.11 3.92
CA PHE A 674 12.29 -29.29 4.85
C PHE A 674 12.45 -29.91 6.26
N GLY A 675 11.94 -31.12 6.47
CA GLY A 675 11.95 -31.80 7.78
C GLY A 675 13.34 -31.97 8.40
N PRO A 676 14.34 -32.57 7.72
CA PRO A 676 15.66 -32.78 8.31
C PRO A 676 16.39 -31.48 8.71
N PRO A 677 16.44 -30.43 7.86
CA PRO A 677 16.99 -29.13 8.28
C PRO A 677 16.27 -28.52 9.48
N LEU A 678 14.94 -28.64 9.56
CA LEU A 678 14.16 -28.16 10.70
C LEU A 678 14.47 -28.94 11.98
N LEU A 679 14.62 -30.27 11.91
CA LEU A 679 15.01 -31.11 13.06
C LEU A 679 16.42 -30.77 13.55
N ILE A 680 17.38 -30.56 12.63
CA ILE A 680 18.73 -30.12 12.99
C ILE A 680 18.68 -28.75 13.67
N SER A 681 17.89 -27.82 13.13
CA SER A 681 17.68 -26.50 13.74
C SER A 681 17.11 -26.65 15.15
N LEU A 682 16.08 -27.48 15.34
CA LEU A 682 15.47 -27.76 16.63
C LEU A 682 16.45 -28.38 17.64
N ALA A 683 17.33 -29.26 17.18
CA ALA A 683 18.36 -29.87 18.01
C ALA A 683 19.43 -28.84 18.45
N LEU A 684 19.82 -27.93 17.55
CA LEU A 684 20.72 -26.83 17.89
C LEU A 684 20.08 -25.87 18.90
N VAL A 685 18.78 -25.58 18.72
CA VAL A 685 17.98 -24.78 19.67
C VAL A 685 17.93 -25.46 21.05
N ALA A 686 17.67 -26.76 21.09
CA ALA A 686 17.65 -27.52 22.35
C ALA A 686 19.05 -27.51 23.02
N THR A 687 20.11 -27.53 22.22
CA THR A 687 21.50 -27.44 22.70
C THR A 687 21.79 -26.05 23.27
N ASP A 688 21.39 -24.97 22.60
CA ASP A 688 21.50 -23.59 23.11
C ASP A 688 20.75 -23.45 24.45
N ALA A 689 19.47 -23.85 24.48
CA ALA A 689 18.67 -23.83 25.70
C ALA A 689 19.32 -24.64 26.83
N GLY A 690 19.79 -25.86 26.54
CA GLY A 690 20.46 -26.72 27.52
C GLY A 690 21.77 -26.13 28.06
N MET A 691 22.60 -25.54 27.21
CA MET A 691 23.84 -24.88 27.63
C MET A 691 23.54 -23.65 28.50
N GLY A 692 22.51 -22.87 28.17
CA GLY A 692 22.05 -21.76 29.00
C GLY A 692 21.65 -22.18 30.42
N LEU A 693 21.12 -23.40 30.59
CA LEU A 693 20.76 -23.97 31.89
C LEU A 693 21.96 -24.48 32.70
N LEU A 694 23.10 -24.79 32.07
CA LEU A 694 24.28 -25.31 32.77
C LEU A 694 25.02 -24.21 33.54
N LEU A 695 24.96 -22.95 33.10
CA LEU A 695 25.74 -21.87 33.71
C LEU A 695 25.42 -21.65 35.20
N PRO A 696 24.16 -21.58 35.67
CA PRO A 696 23.85 -21.51 37.11
C PRO A 696 24.34 -22.74 37.91
N VAL A 697 24.32 -23.94 37.32
CA VAL A 697 24.85 -25.17 37.96
C VAL A 697 26.37 -25.10 38.11
N LEU A 698 27.08 -24.54 37.13
CA LEU A 698 28.53 -24.36 37.23
C LEU A 698 28.90 -23.29 38.26
N ILE A 699 28.12 -22.22 38.36
CA ILE A 699 28.27 -21.23 39.43
C ILE A 699 28.06 -21.88 40.81
N ARG A 700 27.02 -22.71 40.96
CA ARG A 700 26.78 -23.52 42.17
C ARG A 700 27.99 -24.36 42.53
N HIS A 701 28.50 -25.15 41.58
CA HIS A 701 29.64 -26.04 41.83
C HIS A 701 30.91 -25.26 42.21
N GLY A 702 31.16 -24.12 41.56
CA GLY A 702 32.26 -23.22 41.90
C GLY A 702 32.15 -22.63 43.31
N ILE A 703 30.92 -22.39 43.80
CA ILE A 703 30.68 -21.91 45.17
C ILE A 703 30.81 -23.04 46.19
N ASP A 704 30.08 -24.14 46.00
CA ASP A 704 29.99 -25.24 46.97
C ASP A 704 31.34 -25.96 47.11
N SER A 705 31.90 -26.45 46.01
CA SER A 705 33.14 -27.26 46.03
C SER A 705 34.40 -26.41 45.90
N GLY A 706 34.29 -25.12 45.59
CA GLY A 706 35.43 -24.23 45.36
C GLY A 706 35.60 -23.19 46.46
N VAL A 707 34.67 -22.23 46.53
CA VAL A 707 34.74 -21.11 47.48
C VAL A 707 34.59 -21.60 48.92
N THR A 708 33.62 -22.48 49.19
CA THR A 708 33.31 -22.96 50.55
C THR A 708 34.39 -23.92 51.07
N GLU A 709 34.90 -24.81 50.23
CA GLU A 709 35.99 -25.76 50.57
C GLU A 709 37.40 -25.16 50.41
N ALA A 710 37.51 -23.87 50.06
CA ALA A 710 38.76 -23.17 49.72
C ALA A 710 39.62 -23.88 48.64
N ALA A 711 38.99 -24.69 47.78
CA ALA A 711 39.64 -25.45 46.72
C ALA A 711 39.65 -24.66 45.40
N LEU A 712 40.74 -23.92 45.17
CA LEU A 712 40.94 -23.15 43.93
C LEU A 712 40.82 -24.01 42.65
N GLY A 713 41.17 -25.30 42.71
CA GLY A 713 41.04 -26.22 41.59
C GLY A 713 39.60 -26.38 41.09
N ALA A 714 38.62 -26.44 42.01
CA ALA A 714 37.21 -26.56 41.66
C ALA A 714 36.64 -25.26 41.05
N VAL A 715 37.10 -24.09 41.52
CA VAL A 715 36.74 -22.79 40.92
C VAL A 715 37.23 -22.69 39.47
N TRP A 716 38.49 -23.05 39.21
CA TRP A 716 39.05 -23.04 37.86
C TRP A 716 38.40 -24.08 36.95
N ALA A 717 38.08 -25.27 37.47
CA ALA A 717 37.36 -26.29 36.73
C ALA A 717 35.95 -25.81 36.35
N ALA A 718 35.21 -25.22 37.29
CA ALA A 718 33.89 -24.64 37.04
C ALA A 718 33.95 -23.49 36.02
N ALA A 719 34.96 -22.61 36.11
CA ALA A 719 35.17 -21.53 35.14
C ALA A 719 35.55 -22.04 33.74
N LEU A 720 36.39 -23.07 33.64
CA LEU A 720 36.77 -23.69 32.36
C LEU A 720 35.57 -24.39 31.70
N LEU A 721 34.79 -25.14 32.48
CA LEU A 721 33.54 -25.72 32.02
C LEU A 721 32.54 -24.63 31.61
N GLY A 722 32.47 -23.52 32.36
CA GLY A 722 31.62 -22.37 32.03
C GLY A 722 32.03 -21.72 30.71
N LEU A 723 33.33 -21.56 30.47
CA LEU A 723 33.86 -21.08 29.20
C LEU A 723 33.49 -22.04 28.06
N LEU A 724 33.64 -23.35 28.26
CA LEU A 724 33.26 -24.36 27.27
C LEU A 724 31.75 -24.29 26.97
N THR A 725 30.90 -24.17 28.00
CA THR A 725 29.46 -23.99 27.86
C THR A 725 29.13 -22.77 27.02
N VAL A 726 29.74 -21.62 27.29
CA VAL A 726 29.50 -20.38 26.52
C VAL A 726 29.99 -20.51 25.07
N VAL A 727 31.12 -21.19 24.82
CA VAL A 727 31.64 -21.42 23.45
C VAL A 727 30.74 -22.38 22.67
N VAL A 728 30.29 -23.47 23.29
CA VAL A 728 29.35 -24.42 22.67
C VAL A 728 28.01 -23.74 22.40
N GLN A 729 27.51 -22.96 23.36
CA GLN A 729 26.29 -22.17 23.20
C GLN A 729 26.43 -21.18 22.03
N TRP A 730 27.54 -20.44 21.98
CA TRP A 730 27.82 -19.50 20.89
C TRP A 730 27.86 -20.19 19.52
N ALA A 731 28.50 -21.37 19.42
CA ALA A 731 28.53 -22.16 18.20
C ALA A 731 27.14 -22.71 17.82
N ALA A 732 26.35 -23.17 18.79
CA ALA A 732 24.99 -23.64 18.59
C ALA A 732 24.10 -22.53 18.04
N GLN A 733 24.16 -21.32 18.60
CA GLN A 733 23.41 -20.15 18.12
C GLN A 733 23.80 -19.73 16.70
N ILE A 734 25.10 -19.77 16.36
CA ILE A 734 25.56 -19.52 14.98
C ILE A 734 24.97 -20.56 14.02
N GLY A 735 25.03 -21.84 14.39
CA GLY A 735 24.50 -22.95 13.60
C GLY A 735 22.98 -22.85 13.41
N GLU A 736 22.26 -22.62 14.50
CA GLU A 736 20.80 -22.45 14.54
C GLU A 736 20.38 -21.32 13.61
N MET A 737 20.95 -20.11 13.77
CA MET A 737 20.53 -18.95 12.99
C MET A 737 20.78 -19.16 11.48
N ARG A 738 21.86 -19.85 11.11
CA ARG A 738 22.15 -20.20 9.70
C ARG A 738 21.19 -21.25 9.16
N MET A 739 20.90 -22.30 9.92
CA MET A 739 20.04 -23.40 9.47
C MET A 739 18.58 -22.96 9.40
N THR A 740 18.06 -22.32 10.45
CA THR A 740 16.70 -21.77 10.50
C THR A 740 16.52 -20.71 9.41
N GLY A 741 17.47 -19.77 9.27
CA GLY A 741 17.41 -18.71 8.27
C GLY A 741 17.43 -19.24 6.84
N ARG A 742 18.37 -20.16 6.51
CA ARG A 742 18.44 -20.76 5.17
C ARG A 742 17.20 -21.58 4.82
N THR A 743 16.68 -22.35 5.79
CA THR A 743 15.47 -23.15 5.60
C THR A 743 14.26 -22.24 5.41
N GLY A 744 14.14 -21.18 6.21
CA GLY A 744 13.09 -20.17 6.07
C GLY A 744 13.09 -19.53 4.69
N GLU A 745 14.23 -19.01 4.22
CA GLU A 745 14.29 -18.37 2.89
C GLU A 745 14.02 -19.33 1.73
N ARG A 746 14.39 -20.61 1.84
CA ARG A 746 14.04 -21.63 0.82
C ARG A 746 12.53 -21.84 0.73
N VAL A 747 11.86 -21.92 1.89
CA VAL A 747 10.40 -22.02 1.97
C VAL A 747 9.74 -20.80 1.33
N LEU A 748 10.24 -19.59 1.60
CA LEU A 748 9.69 -18.36 1.04
C LEU A 748 9.89 -18.23 -0.47
N TYR A 749 11.08 -18.57 -0.95
CA TYR A 749 11.36 -18.56 -2.40
C TYR A 749 10.38 -19.49 -3.14
N SER A 750 10.20 -20.71 -2.62
CA SER A 750 9.22 -21.68 -3.17
C SER A 750 7.80 -21.13 -3.13
N LEU A 751 7.41 -20.50 -2.01
CA LEU A 751 6.07 -19.97 -1.84
C LEU A 751 5.78 -18.79 -2.76
N ARG A 752 6.73 -17.86 -2.94
CA ARG A 752 6.59 -16.72 -3.88
C ARG A 752 6.45 -17.20 -5.31
N LEU A 753 7.29 -18.14 -5.74
CA LEU A 753 7.17 -18.74 -7.06
C LEU A 753 5.82 -19.42 -7.24
N LYS A 754 5.38 -20.23 -6.27
CA LYS A 754 4.09 -20.95 -6.33
C LYS A 754 2.90 -20.00 -6.42
N ILE A 755 2.85 -18.98 -5.56
CA ILE A 755 1.76 -17.99 -5.56
C ILE A 755 1.74 -17.24 -6.90
N PHE A 756 2.90 -16.80 -7.39
CA PHE A 756 2.94 -16.06 -8.64
C PHE A 756 2.60 -16.93 -9.85
N SER A 757 3.09 -18.16 -9.91
CA SER A 757 2.71 -19.09 -10.97
C SER A 757 1.22 -19.41 -10.93
N GLN A 758 0.58 -19.46 -9.75
CA GLN A 758 -0.88 -19.59 -9.67
C GLN A 758 -1.57 -18.33 -10.18
N LEU A 759 -1.13 -17.12 -9.79
CA LEU A 759 -1.67 -15.87 -10.33
C LEU A 759 -1.59 -15.86 -11.86
N GLN A 760 -0.45 -16.27 -12.43
CA GLN A 760 -0.28 -16.39 -13.87
C GLN A 760 -1.14 -17.49 -14.52
N ARG A 761 -1.73 -18.43 -13.78
CA ARG A 761 -2.68 -19.42 -14.32
C ARG A 761 -4.13 -18.95 -14.27
N LEU A 762 -4.47 -18.04 -13.35
CA LEU A 762 -5.83 -17.52 -13.21
C LEU A 762 -6.23 -16.68 -14.44
N GLY A 763 -7.50 -16.76 -14.80
CA GLY A 763 -8.08 -15.96 -15.89
C GLY A 763 -8.41 -14.54 -15.46
N LEU A 764 -8.90 -13.72 -16.40
CA LEU A 764 -9.19 -12.30 -16.14
C LEU A 764 -10.36 -12.08 -15.18
N ASP A 765 -11.26 -13.05 -15.05
CA ASP A 765 -12.37 -13.05 -14.07
C ASP A 765 -11.88 -12.84 -12.63
N TYR A 766 -10.75 -13.46 -12.27
CA TYR A 766 -10.16 -13.28 -10.96
C TYR A 766 -9.68 -11.84 -10.73
N TYR A 767 -9.03 -11.24 -11.74
CA TYR A 767 -8.45 -9.91 -11.66
C TYR A 767 -9.49 -8.78 -11.74
N GLU A 768 -10.61 -9.02 -12.40
CA GLU A 768 -11.73 -8.08 -12.42
C GLU A 768 -12.53 -8.12 -11.09
N ARG A 769 -12.53 -9.27 -10.39
CA ARG A 769 -13.20 -9.44 -9.08
C ARG A 769 -12.34 -9.00 -7.90
N GLU A 770 -11.02 -9.17 -7.97
CA GLU A 770 -10.10 -8.93 -6.86
C GLU A 770 -9.26 -7.65 -7.02
N LEU A 771 -9.18 -6.86 -5.95
CA LEU A 771 -8.37 -5.64 -5.92
C LEU A 771 -6.87 -5.98 -6.04
N THR A 772 -6.15 -5.31 -6.94
CA THR A 772 -4.68 -5.41 -7.13
C THR A 772 -3.93 -5.35 -5.81
N GLY A 773 -4.29 -4.42 -4.91
CA GLY A 773 -3.67 -4.27 -3.60
C GLY A 773 -3.79 -5.53 -2.72
N ARG A 774 -4.89 -6.28 -2.83
CA ARG A 774 -5.07 -7.54 -2.09
C ARG A 774 -4.09 -8.61 -2.59
N ILE A 775 -3.91 -8.72 -3.90
CA ILE A 775 -2.91 -9.62 -4.53
C ILE A 775 -1.49 -9.25 -4.05
N MET A 776 -1.17 -7.95 -4.00
CA MET A 776 0.11 -7.46 -3.50
C MET A 776 0.36 -7.84 -2.04
N THR A 777 -0.64 -7.72 -1.17
CA THR A 777 -0.49 -8.12 0.25
C THR A 777 -0.24 -9.63 0.40
N ARG A 778 -0.81 -10.47 -0.48
CA ARG A 778 -0.58 -11.93 -0.48
C ARG A 778 0.88 -12.26 -0.83
N MET A 779 1.48 -11.55 -1.79
CA MET A 779 2.88 -11.77 -2.23
C MET A 779 3.94 -11.17 -1.30
N THR A 780 3.57 -10.15 -0.53
CA THR A 780 4.48 -9.42 0.35
C THR A 780 4.22 -9.74 1.82
N THR A 781 3.19 -9.12 2.39
CA THR A 781 2.91 -9.12 3.83
C THR A 781 2.53 -10.50 4.37
N ASP A 782 1.68 -11.24 3.67
CA ASP A 782 1.20 -12.55 4.13
C ASP A 782 2.33 -13.61 4.10
N VAL A 783 3.15 -13.60 3.05
CA VAL A 783 4.36 -14.43 2.95
C VAL A 783 5.36 -14.09 4.06
N ASP A 784 5.57 -12.80 4.34
CA ASP A 784 6.50 -12.35 5.37
C ASP A 784 5.99 -12.64 6.80
N ALA A 785 4.68 -12.59 7.06
CA ALA A 785 4.09 -12.98 8.33
C ALA A 785 4.32 -14.48 8.61
N LEU A 786 4.11 -15.32 7.60
CA LEU A 786 4.39 -16.75 7.69
C LEU A 786 5.90 -17.02 7.90
N SER A 787 6.77 -16.27 7.21
CA SER A 787 8.22 -16.30 7.40
C SER A 787 8.60 -16.03 8.85
N THR A 788 8.13 -14.90 9.39
CA THR A 788 8.48 -14.42 10.71
C THR A 788 8.07 -15.42 11.78
N PHE A 789 6.90 -16.03 11.63
CA PHE A 789 6.44 -17.10 12.51
C PHE A 789 7.32 -18.36 12.41
N LEU A 790 7.65 -18.83 11.21
CA LEU A 790 8.48 -20.03 11.04
C LEU A 790 9.93 -19.84 11.51
N GLN A 791 10.52 -18.67 11.25
CA GLN A 791 11.92 -18.37 11.58
C GLN A 791 12.10 -18.00 13.06
N THR A 792 11.18 -17.20 13.62
CA THR A 792 11.34 -16.64 14.97
C THR A 792 10.29 -17.18 15.93
N GLY A 793 9.01 -17.18 15.54
CA GLY A 793 7.91 -17.58 16.40
C GLY A 793 8.00 -19.04 16.88
N LEU A 794 8.17 -19.98 15.95
CA LEU A 794 8.27 -21.41 16.23
C LEU A 794 9.51 -21.75 17.06
N VAL A 795 10.65 -21.15 16.71
CA VAL A 795 11.91 -21.30 17.45
C VAL A 795 11.74 -20.79 18.88
N THR A 796 11.21 -19.57 19.06
CA THR A 796 10.97 -18.98 20.37
C THR A 796 9.98 -19.81 21.19
N ALA A 797 8.93 -20.36 20.57
CA ALA A 797 7.98 -21.25 21.23
C ALA A 797 8.68 -22.50 21.79
N PHE A 798 9.52 -23.13 20.97
CA PHE A 798 10.24 -24.32 21.35
C PHE A 798 11.29 -24.02 22.43
N VAL A 799 12.10 -22.96 22.27
CA VAL A 799 13.04 -22.49 23.30
C VAL A 799 12.30 -22.25 24.61
N SER A 800 11.17 -21.53 24.57
CA SER A 800 10.39 -21.18 25.75
C SER A 800 9.89 -22.42 26.49
N VAL A 801 9.38 -23.42 25.76
CA VAL A 801 8.90 -24.69 26.34
C VAL A 801 10.07 -25.49 26.92
N VAL A 802 11.13 -25.74 26.13
CA VAL A 802 12.30 -26.51 26.59
C VAL A 802 12.97 -25.84 27.78
N THR A 803 13.11 -24.53 27.75
CA THR A 803 13.71 -23.74 28.85
C THR A 803 12.82 -23.79 30.09
N PHE A 804 11.50 -23.57 29.96
CA PHE A 804 10.57 -23.62 31.09
C PHE A 804 10.59 -25.00 31.79
N PHE A 805 10.42 -26.08 31.02
CA PHE A 805 10.46 -27.44 31.58
C PHE A 805 11.87 -27.83 32.05
N GLY A 806 12.92 -27.40 31.35
CA GLY A 806 14.31 -27.63 31.73
C GLY A 806 14.66 -26.97 33.07
N ILE A 807 14.23 -25.73 33.30
CA ILE A 807 14.38 -25.05 34.60
C ILE A 807 13.56 -25.75 35.67
N MET A 808 12.32 -26.13 35.35
CA MET A 808 11.46 -26.86 36.29
C MET A 808 12.12 -28.15 36.78
N VAL A 809 12.71 -28.92 35.86
CA VAL A 809 13.49 -30.13 36.18
C VAL A 809 14.76 -29.77 36.97
N ALA A 810 15.51 -28.74 36.56
CA ALA A 810 16.71 -28.31 37.27
C ALA A 810 16.43 -27.93 38.73
N LEU A 811 15.36 -27.16 38.99
CA LEU A 811 14.92 -26.81 40.35
C LEU A 811 14.60 -28.08 41.17
N LEU A 812 13.79 -29.00 40.64
CA LEU A 812 13.45 -30.25 41.30
C LEU A 812 14.66 -31.14 41.61
N VAL A 813 15.65 -31.17 40.72
CA VAL A 813 16.90 -31.93 40.91
C VAL A 813 17.80 -31.30 41.98
N ILE A 814 17.81 -29.97 42.11
CA ILE A 814 18.63 -29.28 43.11
C ILE A 814 18.02 -29.42 44.51
N ASP A 815 16.72 -29.16 44.69
CA ASP A 815 16.02 -29.38 45.96
C ASP A 815 14.49 -29.41 45.77
N VAL A 816 13.80 -30.47 46.20
CA VAL A 816 12.36 -30.58 45.97
C VAL A 816 11.53 -29.59 46.79
N GLN A 817 11.94 -29.26 48.03
CA GLN A 817 11.14 -28.37 48.88
C GLN A 817 11.21 -26.91 48.41
N LEU A 818 12.40 -26.43 48.06
CA LEU A 818 12.55 -25.09 47.48
C LEU A 818 11.86 -24.98 46.12
N ALA A 819 11.89 -26.05 45.31
CA ALA A 819 11.13 -26.09 44.05
C ALA A 819 9.62 -25.93 44.31
N LEU A 820 9.06 -26.59 45.34
CA LEU A 820 7.66 -26.41 45.72
C LEU A 820 7.34 -24.99 46.18
N VAL A 821 8.27 -24.30 46.86
CA VAL A 821 8.12 -22.88 47.22
C VAL A 821 8.01 -22.01 45.97
N VAL A 822 8.88 -22.24 44.97
CA VAL A 822 8.78 -21.52 43.68
C VAL A 822 7.49 -21.89 42.96
N PHE A 823 7.10 -23.18 42.91
CA PHE A 823 5.86 -23.61 42.26
C PHE A 823 4.59 -23.12 42.93
N ALA A 824 4.63 -22.78 44.23
CA ALA A 824 3.51 -22.12 44.91
C ALA A 824 3.15 -20.75 44.28
N THR A 825 4.07 -20.15 43.52
CA THR A 825 3.81 -18.93 42.74
C THR A 825 3.18 -19.20 41.37
N LEU A 826 3.13 -20.45 40.88
CA LEU A 826 2.52 -20.77 39.59
C LEU A 826 1.00 -20.56 39.56
N PRO A 827 0.20 -20.99 40.54
CA PRO A 827 -1.25 -20.75 40.53
C PRO A 827 -1.64 -19.27 40.35
N PRO A 828 -1.11 -18.29 41.12
CA PRO A 828 -1.44 -16.88 40.89
C PRO A 828 -0.93 -16.38 39.53
N LEU A 829 0.22 -16.87 39.05
CA LEU A 829 0.72 -16.55 37.71
C LEU A 829 -0.23 -17.03 36.61
N ILE A 830 -0.68 -18.28 36.67
CA ILE A 830 -1.60 -18.90 35.70
C ILE A 830 -2.94 -18.16 35.68
N ILE A 831 -3.49 -17.85 36.86
CA ILE A 831 -4.74 -17.11 37.00
C ILE A 831 -4.60 -15.71 36.37
N ALA A 832 -3.55 -14.97 36.73
CA ALA A 832 -3.28 -13.65 36.18
C ALA A 832 -3.10 -13.70 34.65
N THR A 833 -2.36 -14.70 34.15
CA THR A 833 -2.12 -14.92 32.71
C THR A 833 -3.43 -15.20 31.97
N PHE A 834 -4.31 -16.04 32.53
CA PHE A 834 -5.61 -16.35 31.94
C PHE A 834 -6.51 -15.10 31.82
N PHE A 835 -6.63 -14.33 32.90
CA PHE A 835 -7.41 -13.09 32.90
C PHE A 835 -6.81 -12.04 31.97
N PHE A 836 -5.49 -11.83 32.02
CA PHE A 836 -4.77 -10.93 31.14
C PHE A 836 -5.00 -11.29 29.68
N ARG A 837 -4.78 -12.56 29.29
CA ARG A 837 -4.98 -13.01 27.91
C ARG A 837 -6.42 -12.77 27.45
N ARG A 838 -7.41 -13.15 28.24
CA ARG A 838 -8.83 -12.99 27.88
C ARG A 838 -9.24 -11.52 27.73
N ALA A 839 -8.79 -10.65 28.62
CA ALA A 839 -9.11 -9.22 28.56
C ALA A 839 -8.31 -8.47 27.49
N SER A 840 -7.03 -8.84 27.32
CA SER A 840 -6.11 -8.20 26.38
C SER A 840 -6.54 -8.44 24.93
N VAL A 841 -6.92 -9.67 24.58
CA VAL A 841 -7.42 -9.99 23.22
C VAL A 841 -8.61 -9.10 22.87
N LYS A 842 -9.62 -9.01 23.75
CA LYS A 842 -10.79 -8.13 23.54
C LYS A 842 -10.42 -6.65 23.40
N ALA A 843 -9.47 -6.17 24.21
CA ALA A 843 -9.03 -4.78 24.15
C ALA A 843 -8.29 -4.45 22.85
N TYR A 844 -7.47 -5.39 22.36
CA TYR A 844 -6.75 -5.24 21.10
C TYR A 844 -7.66 -5.34 19.88
N GLU A 845 -8.63 -6.25 19.88
CA GLU A 845 -9.66 -6.34 18.83
C GLU A 845 -10.45 -5.05 18.72
N LEU A 846 -10.95 -4.51 19.84
CA LEU A 846 -11.64 -3.22 19.87
C LEU A 846 -10.73 -2.08 19.38
N ALA A 847 -9.47 -2.03 19.80
CA ALA A 847 -8.54 -0.99 19.34
C ALA A 847 -8.26 -1.10 17.83
N ARG A 848 -8.21 -2.32 17.28
CA ARG A 848 -8.01 -2.58 15.85
C ARG A 848 -9.23 -2.17 15.02
N GLU A 849 -10.43 -2.45 15.51
CA GLU A 849 -11.68 -1.99 14.90
C GLU A 849 -11.72 -0.45 14.86
N ARG A 850 -11.48 0.21 16.01
CA ARG A 850 -11.54 1.68 16.11
C ARG A 850 -10.47 2.39 15.26
N VAL A 851 -9.25 1.86 15.16
CA VAL A 851 -8.22 2.46 14.29
C VAL A 851 -8.57 2.33 12.82
N SER A 852 -9.21 1.21 12.42
CA SER A 852 -9.64 1.02 11.03
C SER A 852 -10.66 2.09 10.62
N VAL A 853 -11.63 2.39 11.50
CA VAL A 853 -12.63 3.44 11.27
C VAL A 853 -11.97 4.82 11.15
N VAL A 854 -11.03 5.15 12.05
CA VAL A 854 -10.30 6.43 12.00
C VAL A 854 -9.49 6.58 10.71
N ASN A 855 -8.85 5.50 10.24
CA ASN A 855 -8.05 5.54 9.03
C ASN A 855 -8.93 5.64 7.76
N ALA A 856 -10.04 4.91 7.71
CA ALA A 856 -10.99 4.99 6.61
C ALA A 856 -11.58 6.40 6.47
N ASP A 857 -12.00 6.99 7.60
CA ASP A 857 -12.51 8.38 7.65
C ASP A 857 -11.50 9.41 7.15
N LEU A 858 -10.23 9.25 7.52
CA LEU A 858 -9.17 10.12 7.03
C LEU A 858 -8.95 9.95 5.52
N GLN A 859 -8.85 8.70 5.04
CA GLN A 859 -8.63 8.41 3.62
C GLN A 859 -9.76 9.00 2.77
N GLU A 860 -11.01 8.78 3.19
CA GLU A 860 -12.19 9.30 2.54
C GLU A 860 -12.25 10.84 2.56
N SER A 861 -11.98 11.47 3.71
CA SER A 861 -11.96 12.94 3.83
C SER A 861 -10.89 13.58 2.94
N VAL A 862 -9.74 12.91 2.75
CA VAL A 862 -8.65 13.41 1.90
C VAL A 862 -8.98 13.25 0.42
N SER A 863 -9.51 12.08 0.01
CA SER A 863 -9.96 11.87 -1.37
C SER A 863 -11.11 12.81 -1.77
N GLY A 864 -12.04 13.07 -0.84
CA GLY A 864 -13.20 13.94 -1.05
C GLY A 864 -12.99 15.39 -0.63
N LEU A 865 -11.75 15.84 -0.42
CA LEU A 865 -11.47 17.11 0.26
C LEU A 865 -12.13 18.33 -0.41
N ARG A 866 -12.10 18.40 -1.75
CA ARG A 866 -12.77 19.47 -2.50
C ARG A 866 -14.30 19.48 -2.29
N ILE A 867 -14.91 18.31 -2.12
CA ILE A 867 -16.35 18.18 -1.80
C ILE A 867 -16.62 18.61 -0.36
N VAL A 868 -15.78 18.18 0.60
CA VAL A 868 -15.90 18.61 2.01
C VAL A 868 -15.87 20.14 2.08
N GLN A 869 -14.98 20.78 1.32
CA GLN A 869 -14.83 22.23 1.28
C GLN A 869 -15.94 22.95 0.51
N ALA A 870 -16.34 22.44 -0.66
CA ALA A 870 -17.42 23.03 -1.46
C ALA A 870 -18.74 23.10 -0.67
N PHE A 871 -19.04 22.07 0.13
CA PHE A 871 -20.25 22.01 0.95
C PHE A 871 -20.05 22.48 2.39
N ARG A 872 -18.87 23.02 2.73
CA ARG A 872 -18.54 23.65 4.03
C ARG A 872 -18.68 22.70 5.23
N ARG A 873 -18.19 21.47 5.09
CA ARG A 873 -18.31 20.37 6.07
C ARG A 873 -17.04 20.12 6.88
N GLU A 874 -16.04 20.98 6.79
CA GLU A 874 -14.76 20.86 7.48
C GLU A 874 -14.93 20.82 9.01
N GLY A 875 -15.82 21.67 9.56
CA GLY A 875 -16.07 21.75 11.00
C GLY A 875 -16.76 20.50 11.57
N ASP A 876 -17.81 20.02 10.91
CA ASP A 876 -18.54 18.80 11.29
C ASP A 876 -17.66 17.56 11.14
N GLY A 877 -16.90 17.48 10.03
CA GLY A 877 -15.91 16.44 9.78
C GLY A 877 -14.83 16.41 10.86
N GLY A 878 -14.28 17.58 11.21
CA GLY A 878 -13.26 17.70 12.27
C GLY A 878 -13.74 17.23 13.64
N ARG A 879 -14.97 17.56 14.02
CA ARG A 879 -15.58 17.06 15.28
C ARG A 879 -15.75 15.55 15.27
N ARG A 880 -16.33 15.00 14.20
CA ARG A 880 -16.57 13.55 14.04
C ARG A 880 -15.26 12.77 14.05
N PHE A 881 -14.24 13.28 13.36
CA PHE A 881 -12.91 12.70 13.33
C PHE A 881 -12.24 12.74 14.71
N ALA A 882 -12.34 13.85 15.44
CA ALA A 882 -11.83 13.97 16.81
C ALA A 882 -12.51 12.97 17.76
N GLU A 883 -13.82 12.79 17.68
CA GLU A 883 -14.57 11.79 18.45
C GLU A 883 -14.12 10.35 18.14
N ARG A 884 -13.95 10.01 16.87
CA ARG A 884 -13.44 8.70 16.42
C ARG A 884 -12.00 8.47 16.92
N SER A 885 -11.13 9.47 16.79
CA SER A 885 -9.74 9.43 17.28
C SER A 885 -9.70 9.28 18.81
N HIS A 886 -10.60 9.93 19.53
CA HIS A 886 -10.72 9.82 20.99
C HIS A 886 -11.24 8.43 21.43
N SER A 887 -12.21 7.87 20.71
CA SER A 887 -12.69 6.49 20.93
C SER A 887 -11.57 5.46 20.76
N TYR A 888 -10.77 5.60 19.70
CA TYR A 888 -9.56 4.80 19.49
C TYR A 888 -8.57 4.94 20.65
N ARG A 889 -8.28 6.19 21.07
CA ARG A 889 -7.41 6.48 22.21
C ARG A 889 -7.90 5.78 23.49
N GLN A 890 -9.19 5.85 23.81
CA GLN A 890 -9.75 5.17 24.98
C GLN A 890 -9.61 3.65 24.92
N ALA A 891 -9.88 3.05 23.75
CA ALA A 891 -9.70 1.61 23.56
C ALA A 891 -8.24 1.19 23.78
N ARG A 892 -7.27 1.96 23.28
CA ARG A 892 -5.83 1.72 23.49
C ARG A 892 -5.40 1.88 24.94
N ILE A 893 -5.91 2.89 25.66
CA ILE A 893 -5.60 3.10 27.09
C ILE A 893 -6.05 1.90 27.93
N ARG A 894 -7.20 1.26 27.61
CA ARG A 894 -7.63 0.03 28.31
C ARG A 894 -6.64 -1.11 28.14
N GLY A 895 -6.15 -1.34 26.91
CA GLY A 895 -5.09 -2.33 26.65
C GLY A 895 -3.81 -2.00 27.39
N GLN A 896 -3.41 -0.72 27.39
CA GLN A 896 -2.23 -0.25 28.11
C GLN A 896 -2.33 -0.45 29.62
N TRP A 897 -3.51 -0.28 30.20
CA TRP A 897 -3.75 -0.55 31.62
C TRP A 897 -3.51 -2.02 31.97
N LEU A 898 -4.05 -2.96 31.18
CA LEU A 898 -3.84 -4.41 31.38
C LEU A 898 -2.35 -4.77 31.36
N ILE A 899 -1.61 -4.24 30.37
CA ILE A 899 -0.15 -4.42 30.24
C ILE A 899 0.60 -3.83 31.44
N SER A 900 0.16 -2.67 31.91
CA SER A 900 0.80 -1.96 33.02
C SER A 900 0.62 -2.68 34.35
N VAL A 901 -0.46 -3.46 34.53
CA VAL A 901 -0.68 -4.29 35.72
C VAL A 901 0.05 -5.64 35.62
N TYR A 902 -0.12 -6.34 34.49
CA TYR A 902 0.29 -7.74 34.36
C TYR A 902 1.81 -7.94 34.39
N PHE A 903 2.57 -7.22 33.57
CA PHE A 903 4.01 -7.47 33.48
C PHE A 903 4.77 -7.08 34.76
N PRO A 904 4.49 -5.93 35.41
CA PRO A 904 5.07 -5.66 36.72
C PRO A 904 4.65 -6.71 37.75
N PHE A 905 3.43 -7.24 37.67
CA PHE A 905 2.97 -8.30 38.59
C PHE A 905 3.79 -9.58 38.44
N VAL A 906 4.14 -9.98 37.21
CA VAL A 906 5.06 -11.10 36.96
C VAL A 906 6.43 -10.85 37.61
N GLN A 907 6.98 -9.64 37.49
CA GLN A 907 8.26 -9.28 38.12
C GLN A 907 8.18 -9.25 39.66
N PHE A 908 7.08 -8.75 40.20
CA PHE A 908 6.79 -8.77 41.64
C PHE A 908 6.74 -10.21 42.16
N LEU A 909 6.03 -11.09 41.46
CA LEU A 909 5.90 -12.50 41.83
C LEU A 909 7.26 -13.25 41.79
N SER A 910 8.11 -12.94 40.81
CA SER A 910 9.51 -13.44 40.78
C SER A 910 10.30 -12.95 42.02
N SER A 911 10.17 -11.68 42.39
CA SER A 911 10.84 -11.13 43.57
C SER A 911 10.31 -11.73 44.89
N VAL A 912 9.01 -12.01 44.97
CA VAL A 912 8.39 -12.72 46.11
C VAL A 912 8.89 -14.16 46.17
N ALA A 913 9.02 -14.85 45.03
CA ALA A 913 9.61 -16.19 44.98
C ALA A 913 11.07 -16.17 45.49
N ALA A 914 11.85 -15.17 45.08
CA ALA A 914 13.23 -15.00 45.55
C ALA A 914 13.30 -14.78 47.07
N ALA A 915 12.44 -13.90 47.62
CA ALA A 915 12.36 -13.68 49.06
C ALA A 915 11.93 -14.94 49.83
N ALA A 916 10.93 -15.67 49.32
CA ALA A 916 10.46 -16.92 49.93
C ALA A 916 11.54 -18.01 49.93
N VAL A 917 12.28 -18.13 48.83
CA VAL A 917 13.42 -19.05 48.71
C VAL A 917 14.57 -18.65 49.64
N LEU A 918 14.86 -17.35 49.80
CA LEU A 918 15.85 -16.89 50.79
C LEU A 918 15.44 -17.20 52.23
N MET A 919 14.16 -17.04 52.58
CA MET A 919 13.66 -17.36 53.93
C MET A 919 13.74 -18.86 54.24
N VAL A 920 13.16 -19.70 53.37
CA VAL A 920 13.13 -21.16 53.58
C VAL A 920 14.52 -21.77 53.37
N GLY A 921 15.25 -21.30 52.37
CA GLY A 921 16.59 -21.77 52.05
C GLY A 921 17.62 -21.35 53.10
N GLY A 922 17.53 -20.13 53.65
CA GLY A 922 18.38 -19.67 54.74
C GLY A 922 18.24 -20.56 55.98
N ALA A 923 17.01 -20.81 56.45
CA ALA A 923 16.77 -21.72 57.58
C ALA A 923 17.34 -23.13 57.33
N ARG A 924 17.26 -23.63 56.10
CA ARG A 924 17.80 -24.95 55.74
C ARG A 924 19.33 -24.97 55.60
N VAL A 925 19.95 -23.85 55.26
CA VAL A 925 21.41 -23.67 55.31
C VAL A 925 21.87 -23.68 56.76
N ASP A 926 21.15 -22.99 57.67
CA ASP A 926 21.43 -22.96 59.10
C ASP A 926 21.35 -24.37 59.71
N ASP A 927 20.35 -25.16 59.30
CA ASP A 927 20.18 -26.57 59.69
C ASP A 927 21.22 -27.52 59.02
N GLY A 928 22.09 -27.01 58.14
CA GLY A 928 23.09 -27.80 57.40
C GLY A 928 22.50 -28.74 56.34
N THR A 929 21.22 -28.60 56.00
CA THR A 929 20.51 -29.46 55.03
C THR A 929 20.56 -28.95 53.60
N LEU A 930 21.11 -27.75 53.38
CA LEU A 930 21.26 -27.11 52.08
C LEU A 930 22.60 -26.36 52.00
N ALA A 931 23.28 -26.46 50.85
CA ALA A 931 24.50 -25.69 50.59
C ALA A 931 24.19 -24.26 50.08
N ILE A 932 25.04 -23.29 50.39
CA ILE A 932 24.80 -21.89 50.00
C ILE A 932 24.86 -21.71 48.47
N GLY A 933 25.72 -22.44 47.76
CA GLY A 933 25.76 -22.40 46.30
C GLY A 933 24.47 -22.91 45.66
N SER A 934 23.78 -23.87 46.28
CA SER A 934 22.43 -24.29 45.85
C SER A 934 21.44 -23.13 45.95
N LEU A 935 21.47 -22.36 47.04
CA LEU A 935 20.61 -21.19 47.23
C LEU A 935 20.88 -20.11 46.17
N VAL A 936 22.15 -19.86 45.85
CA VAL A 936 22.53 -18.91 44.78
C VAL A 936 22.06 -19.38 43.41
N ALA A 937 22.20 -20.68 43.09
CA ALA A 937 21.70 -21.25 41.84
C ALA A 937 20.20 -21.03 41.67
N TYR A 938 19.45 -21.22 42.77
CA TYR A 938 18.02 -20.99 42.82
C TYR A 938 17.64 -19.55 42.48
N LEU A 939 18.34 -18.56 43.05
CA LEU A 939 18.11 -17.14 42.74
C LEU A 939 18.32 -16.84 41.26
N LEU A 940 19.35 -17.43 40.64
CA LEU A 940 19.58 -17.29 39.20
C LEU A 940 18.47 -17.95 38.37
N TYR A 941 18.03 -19.15 38.75
CA TYR A 941 16.96 -19.86 38.03
C TYR A 941 15.59 -19.20 38.13
N ILE A 942 15.27 -18.49 39.22
CA ILE A 942 13.96 -17.82 39.38
C ILE A 942 13.73 -16.83 38.23
N ASP A 943 14.70 -15.98 37.91
CA ASP A 943 14.54 -15.01 36.81
C ASP A 943 14.38 -15.71 35.45
N LEU A 944 15.12 -16.79 35.21
CA LEU A 944 14.97 -17.59 33.99
C LEU A 944 13.60 -18.31 33.93
N PHE A 945 13.03 -18.69 35.07
CA PHE A 945 11.76 -19.43 35.14
C PHE A 945 10.56 -18.58 34.69
N PHE A 946 10.54 -17.30 35.05
CA PHE A 946 9.45 -16.38 34.69
C PHE A 946 9.61 -15.76 33.29
N ALA A 947 10.80 -15.81 32.68
CA ALA A 947 11.06 -15.20 31.37
C ALA A 947 10.24 -15.81 30.19
N PRO A 948 10.09 -17.15 30.05
CA PRO A 948 9.31 -17.77 28.98
C PRO A 948 7.85 -17.32 28.91
N VAL A 949 7.25 -16.96 30.05
CA VAL A 949 5.85 -16.49 30.12
C VAL A 949 5.65 -15.22 29.29
N GLN A 950 6.65 -14.34 29.24
CA GLN A 950 6.59 -13.11 28.45
C GLN A 950 6.75 -13.41 26.95
N GLN A 951 7.62 -14.36 26.59
CA GLN A 951 7.92 -14.73 25.20
C GLN A 951 6.73 -15.46 24.55
N LEU A 952 6.06 -16.35 25.28
CA LEU A 952 4.90 -17.10 24.77
C LEU A 952 3.74 -16.21 24.33
N SER A 953 3.56 -15.04 24.95
CA SER A 953 2.54 -14.08 24.50
C SER A 953 2.80 -13.57 23.09
N GLN A 954 4.07 -13.27 22.75
CA GLN A 954 4.45 -12.77 21.43
C GLN A 954 4.35 -13.86 20.36
N VAL A 955 4.70 -15.09 20.72
CA VAL A 955 4.57 -16.26 19.85
C VAL A 955 3.11 -16.48 19.44
N PHE A 956 2.17 -16.30 20.38
CA PHE A 956 0.75 -16.48 20.11
C PHE A 956 0.23 -15.47 19.07
N ASP A 957 0.61 -14.20 19.20
CA ASP A 957 0.23 -13.15 18.23
C ASP A 957 0.80 -13.46 16.83
N GLY A 958 2.07 -13.87 16.76
CA GLY A 958 2.70 -14.30 15.51
C GLY A 958 2.03 -15.53 14.89
N TYR A 959 1.61 -16.50 15.71
CA TYR A 959 0.87 -17.68 15.27
C TYR A 959 -0.49 -17.30 14.66
N GLN A 960 -1.23 -16.39 15.29
CA GLN A 960 -2.52 -15.92 14.77
C GLN A 960 -2.34 -15.23 13.41
N GLN A 961 -1.36 -14.33 13.29
CA GLN A 961 -1.07 -13.65 12.02
C GLN A 961 -0.67 -14.63 10.91
N ALA A 962 0.19 -15.61 11.22
CA ALA A 962 0.62 -16.61 10.25
C ALA A 962 -0.51 -17.54 9.81
N THR A 963 -1.44 -17.89 10.72
CA THR A 963 -2.59 -18.74 10.39
C THR A 963 -3.58 -18.01 9.46
N VAL A 964 -3.87 -16.73 9.73
CA VAL A 964 -4.72 -15.90 8.85
C VAL A 964 -4.06 -15.71 7.49
N SER A 965 -2.76 -15.45 7.46
CA SER A 965 -1.99 -15.29 6.21
C SER A 965 -1.95 -16.58 5.39
N LEU A 966 -1.71 -17.72 6.05
CA LEU A 966 -1.78 -19.03 5.40
C LEU A 966 -3.17 -19.33 4.85
N GLY A 967 -4.24 -18.93 5.56
CA GLY A 967 -5.62 -19.07 5.08
C GLY A 967 -5.86 -18.31 3.77
N ARG A 968 -5.45 -17.05 3.70
CA ARG A 968 -5.56 -16.22 2.48
C ARG A 968 -4.71 -16.73 1.31
N ILE A 969 -3.52 -17.27 1.59
CA ILE A 969 -2.69 -17.93 0.58
C ILE A 969 -3.34 -19.24 0.11
N GLN A 970 -3.91 -20.03 1.00
CA GLN A 970 -4.62 -21.26 0.64
C GLN A 970 -5.85 -21.00 -0.21
N GLU A 971 -6.60 -19.95 0.09
CA GLU A 971 -7.73 -19.49 -0.72
C GLU A 971 -7.27 -19.18 -2.15
N LEU A 972 -6.22 -18.38 -2.32
CA LEU A 972 -5.65 -18.07 -3.64
C LEU A 972 -5.16 -19.32 -4.38
N LEU A 973 -4.45 -20.23 -3.69
CA LEU A 973 -3.91 -21.44 -4.32
C LEU A 973 -4.98 -22.47 -4.69
N ARG A 974 -6.18 -22.37 -4.11
CA ARG A 974 -7.34 -23.21 -4.44
C ARG A 974 -8.28 -22.58 -5.46
N GLU A 975 -8.05 -21.32 -5.82
CA GLU A 975 -8.86 -20.63 -6.81
C GLU A 975 -8.79 -21.39 -8.15
N PRO A 976 -9.93 -21.82 -8.72
CA PRO A 976 -9.96 -22.56 -9.97
C PRO A 976 -9.56 -21.65 -11.15
N THR A 977 -8.93 -22.24 -12.16
CA THR A 977 -8.60 -21.55 -13.40
C THR A 977 -9.80 -21.59 -14.35
N SER A 978 -10.32 -20.43 -14.74
CA SER A 978 -11.46 -20.30 -15.65
C SER A 978 -11.17 -20.77 -17.08
N THR A 979 -9.95 -20.54 -17.58
CA THR A 979 -9.48 -20.98 -18.91
C THR A 979 -8.53 -22.16 -18.77
N LYS A 980 -9.05 -23.36 -18.47
CA LYS A 980 -8.21 -24.55 -18.27
C LYS A 980 -7.56 -24.96 -19.60
N SER A 981 -6.25 -25.19 -19.60
CA SER A 981 -5.55 -25.79 -20.74
C SER A 981 -6.09 -27.19 -21.03
N ALA A 982 -6.16 -27.57 -22.31
CA ALA A 982 -6.47 -28.94 -22.71
C ALA A 982 -5.41 -29.92 -22.16
N ASP A 983 -5.81 -31.17 -21.89
CA ASP A 983 -4.88 -32.20 -21.42
C ASP A 983 -3.80 -32.50 -22.48
N GLU A 984 -4.16 -32.41 -23.77
CA GLU A 984 -3.25 -32.48 -24.93
C GLU A 984 -3.52 -31.28 -25.85
N PRO A 985 -2.85 -30.13 -25.64
CA PRO A 985 -3.14 -28.90 -26.39
C PRO A 985 -2.49 -28.92 -27.78
N LEU A 986 -3.23 -28.42 -28.78
CA LEU A 986 -2.75 -28.31 -30.16
C LEU A 986 -1.95 -27.01 -30.36
N GLU A 987 -0.70 -27.12 -30.82
CA GLU A 987 0.16 -25.97 -31.10
C GLU A 987 -0.30 -25.18 -32.33
N VAL A 988 -0.31 -23.85 -32.23
CA VAL A 988 -0.75 -22.94 -33.31
C VAL A 988 0.44 -22.28 -33.98
N LEU A 989 0.78 -22.74 -35.18
CA LEU A 989 1.89 -22.18 -35.97
C LEU A 989 1.48 -21.08 -36.95
N SER A 990 0.22 -21.01 -37.37
CA SER A 990 -0.31 -19.96 -38.25
C SER A 990 -1.82 -20.08 -38.31
N LEU A 991 -2.53 -18.97 -38.49
CA LEU A 991 -3.97 -18.94 -38.67
C LEU A 991 -4.33 -18.30 -40.02
N ARG A 992 -5.43 -18.76 -40.62
CA ARG A 992 -6.09 -17.99 -41.69
C ARG A 992 -6.95 -16.88 -41.10
N GLY A 993 -7.48 -17.09 -39.89
CA GLY A 993 -8.28 -16.11 -39.17
C GLY A 993 -9.78 -16.18 -39.46
N ASP A 994 -10.32 -17.34 -39.85
CA ASP A 994 -11.78 -17.55 -39.92
C ASP A 994 -12.32 -17.81 -38.50
N ILE A 995 -13.20 -16.94 -37.99
CA ILE A 995 -13.72 -17.02 -36.61
C ILE A 995 -15.21 -17.39 -36.66
N ALA A 996 -15.61 -18.34 -35.83
CA ALA A 996 -17.00 -18.77 -35.70
C ALA A 996 -17.44 -18.81 -34.23
N PHE A 997 -18.57 -18.16 -33.95
CA PHE A 997 -19.35 -18.32 -32.73
C PHE A 997 -20.50 -19.28 -33.06
N GLU A 998 -20.58 -20.40 -32.35
CA GLU A 998 -21.60 -21.43 -32.54
C GLU A 998 -22.40 -21.60 -31.24
N ASP A 999 -23.66 -21.15 -31.24
CA ASP A 999 -24.60 -21.17 -30.11
C ASP A 999 -23.98 -20.65 -28.80
N VAL A 1000 -23.30 -19.51 -28.87
CA VAL A 1000 -22.49 -19.03 -27.74
C VAL A 1000 -23.37 -18.37 -26.67
N HIS A 1001 -23.26 -18.90 -25.47
CA HIS A 1001 -23.86 -18.38 -24.24
C HIS A 1001 -22.75 -18.00 -23.25
N PHE A 1002 -22.87 -16.84 -22.60
CA PHE A 1002 -21.88 -16.40 -21.63
C PHE A 1002 -22.48 -15.52 -20.52
N ALA A 1003 -22.11 -15.79 -19.27
CA ALA A 1003 -22.45 -14.98 -18.10
C ALA A 1003 -21.21 -14.62 -17.28
N TYR A 1004 -21.14 -13.38 -16.79
CA TYR A 1004 -20.11 -12.93 -15.86
C TYR A 1004 -20.49 -13.37 -14.44
N GLY A 1005 -20.27 -14.64 -14.09
CA GLY A 1005 -20.65 -15.19 -12.78
C GLY A 1005 -22.08 -15.73 -12.76
N THR A 1006 -22.84 -15.44 -11.67
CA THR A 1006 -24.19 -15.98 -11.45
C THR A 1006 -25.34 -15.03 -11.79
N ASP A 1007 -25.04 -13.75 -12.03
CA ASP A 1007 -26.05 -12.70 -12.16
C ASP A 1007 -26.05 -12.18 -13.61
N GLU A 1008 -27.09 -12.59 -14.35
CA GLU A 1008 -27.42 -12.26 -15.74
C GLU A 1008 -26.48 -12.73 -16.88
N GLU A 1009 -27.12 -13.17 -17.96
CA GLU A 1009 -26.47 -13.64 -19.18
C GLU A 1009 -26.03 -12.44 -20.03
N ALA A 1010 -24.72 -12.31 -20.26
CA ALA A 1010 -24.13 -11.21 -21.04
C ALA A 1010 -24.17 -11.47 -22.56
N LEU A 1011 -24.18 -12.74 -22.97
CA LEU A 1011 -24.40 -13.18 -24.36
C LEU A 1011 -25.31 -14.39 -24.35
N GLY A 1012 -26.35 -14.42 -25.20
CA GLY A 1012 -27.33 -15.50 -25.20
C GLY A 1012 -27.66 -16.02 -26.60
N GLY A 1013 -27.05 -17.15 -26.99
CA GLY A 1013 -27.31 -17.85 -28.26
C GLY A 1013 -26.76 -17.10 -29.47
N VAL A 1014 -25.49 -16.68 -29.41
CA VAL A 1014 -24.84 -15.96 -30.52
C VAL A 1014 -24.29 -16.94 -31.55
N ASP A 1015 -24.82 -16.87 -32.76
CA ASP A 1015 -24.31 -17.54 -33.97
C ASP A 1015 -23.78 -16.49 -34.96
N LEU A 1016 -22.46 -16.46 -35.16
CA LEU A 1016 -21.80 -15.47 -36.00
C LEU A 1016 -20.55 -16.06 -36.65
N ARG A 1017 -20.37 -15.84 -37.97
CA ARG A 1017 -19.14 -16.22 -38.69
C ARG A 1017 -18.47 -15.01 -39.32
N ILE A 1018 -17.17 -14.87 -39.06
CA ILE A 1018 -16.29 -13.81 -39.56
C ILE A 1018 -15.24 -14.48 -40.48
N PRO A 1019 -15.35 -14.31 -41.81
CA PRO A 1019 -14.36 -14.78 -42.75
C PRO A 1019 -12.97 -14.17 -42.52
N ALA A 1020 -11.94 -14.91 -42.90
CA ALA A 1020 -10.55 -14.47 -42.88
C ALA A 1020 -10.34 -13.14 -43.65
N GLY A 1021 -9.60 -12.21 -43.04
CA GLY A 1021 -9.23 -10.91 -43.64
C GLY A 1021 -10.33 -9.84 -43.60
N GLN A 1022 -11.48 -10.11 -42.98
CA GLN A 1022 -12.56 -9.14 -42.85
C GLN A 1022 -12.37 -8.25 -41.60
N THR A 1023 -12.69 -6.96 -41.72
CA THR A 1023 -12.83 -6.03 -40.59
C THR A 1023 -14.29 -5.96 -40.13
N VAL A 1024 -14.56 -6.36 -38.89
CA VAL A 1024 -15.91 -6.39 -38.30
C VAL A 1024 -16.00 -5.45 -37.11
N ALA A 1025 -16.97 -4.53 -37.15
CA ALA A 1025 -17.27 -3.62 -36.04
C ALA A 1025 -18.49 -4.08 -35.23
N PHE A 1026 -18.34 -4.16 -33.91
CA PHE A 1026 -19.44 -4.42 -32.97
C PHE A 1026 -19.98 -3.10 -32.41
N VAL A 1027 -21.29 -2.88 -32.54
CA VAL A 1027 -22.00 -1.64 -32.15
C VAL A 1027 -23.21 -1.98 -31.28
N GLY A 1028 -23.64 -1.07 -30.39
CA GLY A 1028 -24.78 -1.28 -29.50
C GLY A 1028 -24.67 -0.46 -28.23
N GLU A 1029 -25.70 -0.48 -27.38
CA GLU A 1029 -25.71 0.23 -26.10
C GLU A 1029 -24.62 -0.30 -25.14
N THR A 1030 -24.27 0.52 -24.14
CA THR A 1030 -23.35 0.09 -23.07
C THR A 1030 -23.95 -1.11 -22.34
N GLY A 1031 -23.18 -2.19 -22.20
CA GLY A 1031 -23.68 -3.44 -21.63
C GLY A 1031 -24.30 -4.43 -22.63
N ALA A 1032 -24.40 -4.10 -23.92
CA ALA A 1032 -24.98 -5.00 -24.93
C ALA A 1032 -24.15 -6.28 -25.26
N GLY A 1033 -22.96 -6.45 -24.66
CA GLY A 1033 -22.10 -7.63 -24.85
C GLY A 1033 -20.97 -7.50 -25.89
N LYS A 1034 -20.69 -6.30 -26.42
CA LYS A 1034 -19.69 -6.06 -27.49
C LYS A 1034 -18.27 -6.51 -27.12
N SER A 1035 -17.71 -5.97 -26.05
CA SER A 1035 -16.35 -6.33 -25.60
C SER A 1035 -16.28 -7.79 -25.14
N THR A 1036 -17.40 -8.39 -24.71
CA THR A 1036 -17.48 -9.81 -24.36
C THR A 1036 -17.11 -10.70 -25.55
N LEU A 1037 -17.58 -10.40 -26.76
CA LEU A 1037 -17.23 -11.17 -27.96
C LEU A 1037 -15.72 -11.14 -28.25
N VAL A 1038 -15.11 -9.95 -28.17
CA VAL A 1038 -13.65 -9.80 -28.37
C VAL A 1038 -12.87 -10.53 -27.28
N LYS A 1039 -13.31 -10.45 -26.02
CA LYS A 1039 -12.70 -11.16 -24.89
C LYS A 1039 -12.80 -12.68 -25.05
N LEU A 1040 -13.88 -13.21 -25.63
CA LEU A 1040 -14.02 -14.64 -25.91
C LEU A 1040 -13.10 -15.10 -27.05
N VAL A 1041 -12.91 -14.29 -28.09
CA VAL A 1041 -11.93 -14.59 -29.16
C VAL A 1041 -10.50 -14.57 -28.62
N ALA A 1042 -10.14 -13.60 -27.78
CA ALA A 1042 -8.85 -13.60 -27.07
C ALA A 1042 -8.68 -14.77 -26.08
N ARG A 1043 -9.74 -15.58 -25.90
CA ARG A 1043 -9.87 -16.63 -24.89
C ARG A 1043 -9.43 -16.12 -23.51
N PHE A 1044 -9.94 -14.95 -23.14
CA PHE A 1044 -9.87 -14.44 -21.78
C PHE A 1044 -10.89 -15.10 -20.85
N TYR A 1045 -11.96 -15.61 -21.44
CA TYR A 1045 -12.98 -16.44 -20.81
C TYR A 1045 -13.31 -17.59 -21.77
N ASP A 1046 -13.74 -18.72 -21.23
CA ASP A 1046 -14.39 -19.77 -22.01
C ASP A 1046 -15.93 -19.52 -21.96
N PRO A 1047 -16.67 -19.81 -23.05
CA PRO A 1047 -18.11 -19.63 -23.08
C PRO A 1047 -18.81 -20.59 -22.10
N THR A 1048 -19.91 -20.15 -21.48
CA THR A 1048 -20.70 -20.95 -20.52
C THR A 1048 -21.52 -22.03 -21.24
N GLY A 1049 -21.93 -21.76 -22.48
CA GLY A 1049 -22.55 -22.70 -23.41
C GLY A 1049 -22.11 -22.42 -24.86
N GLY A 1050 -22.18 -23.43 -25.73
CA GLY A 1050 -21.69 -23.34 -27.11
C GLY A 1050 -20.17 -23.44 -27.24
N ARG A 1051 -19.64 -22.92 -28.36
CA ARG A 1051 -18.19 -22.85 -28.61
C ARG A 1051 -17.78 -21.68 -29.51
N VAL A 1052 -16.56 -21.23 -29.32
CA VAL A 1052 -15.87 -20.31 -30.24
C VAL A 1052 -14.77 -21.10 -30.93
N ALA A 1053 -14.74 -21.04 -32.26
CA ALA A 1053 -13.77 -21.75 -33.09
C ALA A 1053 -13.00 -20.79 -33.98
N VAL A 1054 -11.73 -21.12 -34.24
CA VAL A 1054 -10.88 -20.45 -35.23
C VAL A 1054 -10.37 -21.50 -36.21
N ASP A 1055 -10.51 -21.20 -37.50
CA ASP A 1055 -10.23 -22.11 -38.61
C ASP A 1055 -10.89 -23.50 -38.44
N GLY A 1056 -12.09 -23.51 -37.83
CA GLY A 1056 -12.87 -24.72 -37.54
C GLY A 1056 -12.46 -25.50 -36.28
N THR A 1057 -11.43 -25.04 -35.55
CA THR A 1057 -10.97 -25.69 -34.31
C THR A 1057 -11.46 -24.91 -33.09
N ASP A 1058 -12.09 -25.60 -32.14
CA ASP A 1058 -12.53 -25.01 -30.86
C ASP A 1058 -11.33 -24.44 -30.11
N LEU A 1059 -11.42 -23.18 -29.68
CA LEU A 1059 -10.34 -22.50 -28.98
C LEU A 1059 -9.89 -23.25 -27.71
N ARG A 1060 -10.77 -24.05 -27.10
CA ARG A 1060 -10.46 -24.86 -25.91
C ARG A 1060 -9.46 -25.98 -26.16
N ALA A 1061 -9.34 -26.47 -27.40
CA ALA A 1061 -8.41 -27.52 -27.78
C ALA A 1061 -7.01 -26.99 -28.13
N LEU A 1062 -6.87 -25.69 -28.38
CA LEU A 1062 -5.60 -25.07 -28.74
C LEU A 1062 -4.72 -24.82 -27.51
N ASP A 1063 -3.41 -24.88 -27.72
CA ASP A 1063 -2.45 -24.32 -26.78
C ASP A 1063 -2.63 -22.80 -26.72
N LEU A 1064 -2.96 -22.31 -25.53
CA LEU A 1064 -3.37 -20.93 -25.31
C LEU A 1064 -2.24 -19.94 -25.62
N THR A 1065 -0.99 -20.31 -25.32
CA THR A 1065 0.17 -19.45 -25.49
C THR A 1065 0.48 -19.26 -26.98
N SER A 1066 0.60 -20.36 -27.73
CA SER A 1066 0.83 -20.31 -29.17
C SER A 1066 -0.33 -19.65 -29.93
N TYR A 1067 -1.58 -19.85 -29.49
CA TYR A 1067 -2.72 -19.14 -30.06
C TYR A 1067 -2.61 -17.61 -29.87
N ARG A 1068 -2.28 -17.15 -28.65
CA ARG A 1068 -2.16 -15.70 -28.35
C ARG A 1068 -0.97 -15.04 -29.02
N HIS A 1069 0.10 -15.78 -29.33
CA HIS A 1069 1.18 -15.27 -30.18
C HIS A 1069 0.73 -14.97 -31.62
N ARG A 1070 -0.45 -15.43 -32.04
CA ARG A 1070 -1.07 -15.09 -33.34
C ARG A 1070 -2.12 -13.98 -33.25
N LEU A 1071 -2.30 -13.39 -32.07
CA LEU A 1071 -3.25 -12.30 -31.82
C LEU A 1071 -2.53 -10.98 -31.60
N GLY A 1072 -3.05 -9.91 -32.20
CA GLY A 1072 -2.68 -8.54 -31.89
C GLY A 1072 -3.74 -7.93 -31.00
N VAL A 1073 -3.49 -7.86 -29.69
CA VAL A 1073 -4.48 -7.32 -28.74
C VAL A 1073 -4.14 -5.89 -28.37
N VAL A 1074 -5.04 -4.97 -28.70
CA VAL A 1074 -4.95 -3.56 -28.30
C VAL A 1074 -6.10 -3.26 -27.34
N PRO A 1075 -5.83 -3.25 -26.01
CA PRO A 1075 -6.85 -2.96 -25.02
C PRO A 1075 -7.26 -1.48 -25.02
N GLN A 1076 -8.42 -1.19 -24.43
CA GLN A 1076 -8.97 0.16 -24.24
C GLN A 1076 -7.99 1.10 -23.54
N GLU A 1077 -7.30 0.61 -22.50
CA GLU A 1077 -6.22 1.33 -21.84
C GLU A 1077 -4.87 0.75 -22.27
N ALA A 1078 -4.10 1.50 -23.07
CA ALA A 1078 -2.75 1.13 -23.47
C ALA A 1078 -1.78 1.12 -22.26
N TYR A 1079 -1.66 -0.04 -21.62
CA TYR A 1079 -0.73 -0.28 -20.53
C TYR A 1079 0.69 -0.50 -21.07
N LEU A 1080 1.64 0.30 -20.57
CA LEU A 1080 3.07 0.15 -20.85
C LEU A 1080 3.81 -0.20 -19.55
N PHE A 1081 4.65 -1.23 -19.62
CA PHE A 1081 5.55 -1.60 -18.53
C PHE A 1081 6.68 -0.58 -18.39
N GLN A 1082 7.21 -0.43 -17.18
CA GLN A 1082 8.38 0.40 -16.92
C GLN A 1082 9.60 -0.15 -17.67
N GLY A 1083 10.37 0.74 -18.29
CA GLY A 1083 11.51 0.38 -19.15
C GLY A 1083 11.77 1.49 -20.16
N THR A 1084 12.13 1.12 -21.38
CA THR A 1084 12.24 2.07 -22.50
C THR A 1084 11.07 1.93 -23.48
N VAL A 1085 10.90 2.89 -24.39
CA VAL A 1085 9.95 2.76 -25.52
C VAL A 1085 10.26 1.50 -26.33
N ARG A 1086 11.54 1.17 -26.53
CA ARG A 1086 11.98 -0.10 -27.14
C ARG A 1086 11.44 -1.31 -26.37
N ASP A 1087 11.61 -1.36 -25.06
CA ASP A 1087 11.13 -2.49 -24.24
C ASP A 1087 9.59 -2.58 -24.27
N ALA A 1088 8.91 -1.43 -24.33
CA ALA A 1088 7.47 -1.39 -24.44
C ALA A 1088 6.96 -1.97 -25.77
N ILE A 1089 7.63 -1.70 -26.91
CA ILE A 1089 7.26 -2.28 -28.21
C ILE A 1089 7.68 -3.76 -28.27
N ALA A 1090 8.91 -4.07 -27.87
CA ALA A 1090 9.48 -5.42 -27.85
C ALA A 1090 8.79 -6.37 -26.87
N TYR A 1091 7.90 -5.90 -25.99
CA TYR A 1091 7.18 -6.75 -25.04
C TYR A 1091 6.41 -7.90 -25.73
N GLY A 1092 5.84 -7.66 -26.91
CA GLY A 1092 5.13 -8.69 -27.67
C GLY A 1092 6.05 -9.78 -28.24
N ARG A 1093 7.31 -9.43 -28.54
CA ARG A 1093 8.35 -10.35 -29.04
C ARG A 1093 9.71 -9.95 -28.43
N PRO A 1094 10.06 -10.45 -27.23
CA PRO A 1094 11.20 -9.94 -26.46
C PRO A 1094 12.56 -10.07 -27.14
N ASP A 1095 12.72 -11.06 -28.00
CA ASP A 1095 13.95 -11.35 -28.74
C ASP A 1095 14.10 -10.50 -30.02
N ALA A 1096 13.15 -9.59 -30.29
CA ALA A 1096 13.17 -8.72 -31.47
C ALA A 1096 14.40 -7.80 -31.48
N THR A 1097 14.95 -7.62 -32.68
CA THR A 1097 16.09 -6.71 -32.89
C THR A 1097 15.64 -5.26 -32.86
N ASP A 1098 16.55 -4.33 -32.55
CA ASP A 1098 16.23 -2.91 -32.53
C ASP A 1098 15.73 -2.40 -33.90
N ALA A 1099 16.18 -3.02 -35.01
CA ALA A 1099 15.71 -2.71 -36.36
C ALA A 1099 14.26 -3.14 -36.57
N GLU A 1100 13.87 -4.33 -36.09
CA GLU A 1100 12.48 -4.80 -36.14
C GLU A 1100 11.54 -3.92 -35.30
N VAL A 1101 12.01 -3.48 -34.13
CA VAL A 1101 11.26 -2.54 -33.27
C VAL A 1101 11.04 -1.20 -33.97
N GLU A 1102 12.07 -0.67 -34.64
CA GLU A 1102 11.94 0.58 -35.40
C GLU A 1102 11.02 0.42 -36.61
N ALA A 1103 11.11 -0.70 -37.34
CA ALA A 1103 10.26 -1.02 -38.47
C ALA A 1103 8.77 -1.09 -38.07
N ALA A 1104 8.45 -1.81 -36.99
CA ALA A 1104 7.08 -1.90 -36.48
C ALA A 1104 6.51 -0.51 -36.10
N ALA A 1105 7.34 0.34 -35.48
CA ALA A 1105 6.94 1.71 -35.15
C ALA A 1105 6.74 2.60 -36.40
N ARG A 1106 7.47 2.37 -37.49
CA ARG A 1106 7.26 3.08 -38.76
C ARG A 1106 5.96 2.65 -39.43
N ALA A 1107 5.68 1.35 -39.48
CA ALA A 1107 4.48 0.80 -40.11
C ALA A 1107 3.20 1.44 -39.55
N VAL A 1108 3.11 1.61 -38.22
CA VAL A 1108 1.96 2.25 -37.56
C VAL A 1108 2.07 3.77 -37.45
N GLY A 1109 3.12 4.40 -37.97
CA GLY A 1109 3.31 5.86 -37.90
C GLY A 1109 3.69 6.41 -36.52
N ALA A 1110 4.15 5.56 -35.60
CA ALA A 1110 4.64 5.97 -34.29
C ALA A 1110 6.05 6.58 -34.34
N HIS A 1111 6.85 6.30 -35.38
CA HIS A 1111 8.25 6.73 -35.49
C HIS A 1111 8.45 8.23 -35.34
N ASP A 1112 7.66 9.06 -36.04
CA ASP A 1112 7.81 10.51 -35.99
C ASP A 1112 7.52 11.07 -34.60
N MET A 1113 6.53 10.50 -33.92
CA MET A 1113 6.22 10.81 -32.53
C MET A 1113 7.38 10.42 -31.61
N ILE A 1114 7.92 9.21 -31.74
CA ILE A 1114 9.07 8.74 -30.94
C ILE A 1114 10.30 9.62 -31.17
N ALA A 1115 10.50 10.11 -32.40
CA ALA A 1115 11.60 11.01 -32.73
C ALA A 1115 11.54 12.37 -32.02
N THR A 1116 10.37 12.78 -31.50
CA THR A 1116 10.21 13.99 -30.68
C THR A 1116 10.50 13.77 -29.19
N LEU A 1117 10.58 12.52 -28.74
CA LEU A 1117 10.85 12.19 -27.34
C LEU A 1117 12.34 12.33 -27.04
N GLU A 1118 12.65 12.82 -25.84
CA GLU A 1118 14.03 12.90 -25.35
C GLU A 1118 14.61 11.48 -25.21
N GLY A 1119 15.66 11.16 -25.98
CA GLY A 1119 16.25 9.82 -26.03
C GLY A 1119 15.64 8.86 -27.05
N GLY A 1120 14.63 9.28 -27.83
CA GLY A 1120 14.04 8.47 -28.91
C GLY A 1120 13.47 7.14 -28.43
N TYR A 1121 13.95 6.03 -29.00
CA TYR A 1121 13.52 4.67 -28.59
C TYR A 1121 14.01 4.27 -27.19
N LEU A 1122 15.05 4.94 -26.69
CA LEU A 1122 15.57 4.76 -25.33
C LEU A 1122 14.94 5.72 -24.32
N HIS A 1123 13.90 6.47 -24.71
CA HIS A 1123 13.11 7.27 -23.78
C HIS A 1123 12.56 6.38 -22.67
N GLU A 1124 12.76 6.78 -21.41
CA GLU A 1124 12.28 6.02 -20.26
C GLU A 1124 10.76 6.12 -20.15
N VAL A 1125 10.10 4.97 -20.09
CA VAL A 1125 8.67 4.84 -19.84
C VAL A 1125 8.46 4.70 -18.34
N ALA A 1126 7.81 5.69 -17.73
CA ALA A 1126 7.45 5.65 -16.32
C ALA A 1126 6.36 4.59 -16.06
N GLU A 1127 6.08 4.31 -14.79
CA GLU A 1127 5.03 3.37 -14.38
C GLU A 1127 3.70 3.64 -15.12
N ARG A 1128 3.15 2.63 -15.81
CA ARG A 1128 1.94 2.70 -16.64
C ARG A 1128 2.00 3.69 -17.82
N GLY A 1129 3.19 4.18 -18.17
CA GLY A 1129 3.40 5.19 -19.20
C GLY A 1129 2.86 6.57 -18.84
N ARG A 1130 2.79 6.93 -17.55
CA ARG A 1130 2.21 8.22 -17.08
C ARG A 1130 2.90 9.47 -17.63
N ASN A 1131 4.15 9.35 -18.08
CA ASN A 1131 4.89 10.43 -18.73
C ASN A 1131 4.57 10.60 -20.23
N LEU A 1132 3.68 9.78 -20.79
CA LEU A 1132 3.23 9.83 -22.18
C LEU A 1132 1.74 10.15 -22.24
N SER A 1133 1.32 10.91 -23.26
CA SER A 1133 -0.10 11.18 -23.53
C SER A 1133 -0.85 9.89 -23.91
N ALA A 1134 -2.17 9.89 -23.78
CA ALA A 1134 -3.02 8.75 -24.13
C ALA A 1134 -2.79 8.29 -25.58
N GLY A 1135 -2.72 9.23 -26.54
CA GLY A 1135 -2.45 8.91 -27.95
C GLY A 1135 -1.08 8.29 -28.19
N GLN A 1136 -0.04 8.81 -27.54
CA GLN A 1136 1.31 8.26 -27.63
C GLN A 1136 1.37 6.82 -27.11
N ARG A 1137 0.71 6.53 -25.98
CA ARG A 1137 0.60 5.17 -25.44
C ARG A 1137 -0.12 4.24 -26.41
N GLN A 1138 -1.18 4.72 -27.05
CA GLN A 1138 -1.94 3.93 -28.03
C GLN A 1138 -1.10 3.59 -29.27
N LEU A 1139 -0.35 4.56 -29.81
CA LEU A 1139 0.55 4.33 -30.95
C LEU A 1139 1.65 3.31 -30.61
N ILE A 1140 2.20 3.35 -29.40
CA ILE A 1140 3.17 2.36 -28.92
C ILE A 1140 2.53 0.97 -28.78
N ALA A 1141 1.28 0.90 -28.29
CA ALA A 1141 0.54 -0.36 -28.21
C ALA A 1141 0.23 -0.96 -29.59
N LEU A 1142 -0.10 -0.11 -30.58
CA LEU A 1142 -0.26 -0.54 -31.98
C LEU A 1142 1.06 -1.02 -32.57
N ALA A 1143 2.19 -0.34 -32.31
CA ALA A 1143 3.51 -0.80 -32.75
C ALA A 1143 3.89 -2.14 -32.11
N ARG A 1144 3.53 -2.36 -30.83
CA ARG A 1144 3.69 -3.66 -30.16
C ARG A 1144 2.85 -4.75 -30.84
N ALA A 1145 1.60 -4.46 -31.17
CA ALA A 1145 0.73 -5.40 -31.87
C ALA A 1145 1.29 -5.74 -33.25
N GLU A 1146 1.80 -4.75 -33.99
CA GLU A 1146 2.46 -4.95 -35.29
C GLU A 1146 3.70 -5.83 -35.20
N LEU A 1147 4.55 -5.64 -34.19
CA LEU A 1147 5.80 -6.39 -34.04
C LEU A 1147 5.60 -7.91 -33.94
N VAL A 1148 4.45 -8.33 -33.40
CA VAL A 1148 4.12 -9.76 -33.23
C VAL A 1148 3.68 -10.41 -34.54
N ASP A 1149 3.39 -9.59 -35.56
CA ASP A 1149 2.85 -10.01 -36.85
C ASP A 1149 1.61 -10.92 -36.71
N PRO A 1150 0.48 -10.37 -36.23
CA PRO A 1150 -0.68 -11.16 -35.86
C PRO A 1150 -1.54 -11.55 -37.05
N ASP A 1151 -2.15 -12.74 -36.99
CA ASP A 1151 -3.14 -13.21 -37.97
C ASP A 1151 -4.53 -12.61 -37.70
N VAL A 1152 -4.82 -12.32 -36.42
CA VAL A 1152 -6.08 -11.72 -35.96
C VAL A 1152 -5.81 -10.50 -35.08
N LEU A 1153 -6.42 -9.37 -35.40
CA LEU A 1153 -6.30 -8.11 -34.67
C LEU A 1153 -7.56 -7.85 -33.84
N LEU A 1154 -7.39 -7.58 -32.55
CA LEU A 1154 -8.47 -7.32 -31.59
C LEU A 1154 -8.31 -5.90 -31.03
N LEU A 1155 -9.25 -5.02 -31.39
CA LEU A 1155 -9.25 -3.61 -31.01
C LEU A 1155 -10.45 -3.31 -30.10
N ASP A 1156 -10.20 -3.18 -28.80
CA ASP A 1156 -11.25 -2.88 -27.81
C ASP A 1156 -11.21 -1.39 -27.49
N GLU A 1157 -12.05 -0.58 -28.15
CA GLU A 1157 -12.23 0.86 -27.87
C GLU A 1157 -10.94 1.72 -27.89
N ALA A 1158 -10.06 1.50 -28.86
CA ALA A 1158 -8.74 2.14 -28.94
C ALA A 1158 -8.73 3.69 -28.97
N THR A 1159 -9.87 4.36 -29.21
CA THR A 1159 -9.96 5.82 -29.40
C THR A 1159 -10.87 6.56 -28.42
N ALA A 1160 -11.51 5.85 -27.47
CA ALA A 1160 -12.58 6.43 -26.65
C ALA A 1160 -12.15 7.60 -25.75
N ALA A 1161 -10.86 7.68 -25.39
CA ALA A 1161 -10.29 8.69 -24.50
C ALA A 1161 -9.38 9.72 -25.21
N LEU A 1162 -9.43 9.81 -26.54
CA LEU A 1162 -8.57 10.68 -27.33
C LEU A 1162 -9.32 11.94 -27.80
N ASP A 1163 -8.60 13.06 -27.91
CA ASP A 1163 -9.10 14.22 -28.64
C ASP A 1163 -9.20 13.92 -30.15
N LEU A 1164 -10.01 14.70 -30.88
CA LEU A 1164 -10.30 14.46 -32.30
C LEU A 1164 -9.05 14.40 -33.21
N ALA A 1165 -8.00 15.18 -32.90
CA ALA A 1165 -6.78 15.21 -33.72
C ALA A 1165 -5.89 13.99 -33.46
N THR A 1166 -5.70 13.65 -32.19
CA THR A 1166 -4.98 12.45 -31.75
C THR A 1166 -5.69 11.18 -32.19
N GLU A 1167 -7.02 11.18 -32.14
CA GLU A 1167 -7.88 10.10 -32.63
C GLU A 1167 -7.69 9.85 -34.13
N ALA A 1168 -7.65 10.90 -34.96
CA ALA A 1168 -7.42 10.74 -36.40
C ALA A 1168 -6.08 10.06 -36.69
N GLN A 1169 -5.03 10.40 -35.94
CA GLN A 1169 -3.71 9.78 -36.07
C GLN A 1169 -3.73 8.29 -35.67
N VAL A 1170 -4.40 7.96 -34.56
CA VAL A 1170 -4.55 6.56 -34.10
C VAL A 1170 -5.40 5.74 -35.07
N ASN A 1171 -6.50 6.29 -35.58
CA ASN A 1171 -7.33 5.63 -36.60
C ASN A 1171 -6.53 5.34 -37.87
N GLN A 1172 -5.72 6.28 -38.34
CA GLN A 1172 -4.87 6.04 -39.51
C GLN A 1172 -3.84 4.93 -39.25
N ALA A 1173 -3.29 4.85 -38.04
CA ALA A 1173 -2.39 3.78 -37.64
C ALA A 1173 -3.12 2.42 -37.57
N THR A 1174 -4.35 2.41 -37.05
CA THR A 1174 -5.23 1.23 -37.03
C THR A 1174 -5.57 0.74 -38.43
N ASP A 1175 -5.91 1.63 -39.36
CA ASP A 1175 -6.25 1.27 -40.74
C ASP A 1175 -5.06 0.60 -41.46
N ARG A 1176 -3.84 1.12 -41.25
CA ARG A 1176 -2.61 0.49 -41.76
C ARG A 1176 -2.37 -0.90 -41.17
N LEU A 1177 -2.67 -1.06 -39.87
CA LEU A 1177 -2.46 -2.31 -39.15
C LEU A 1177 -3.49 -3.40 -39.53
N ALA A 1178 -4.75 -3.00 -39.78
CA ALA A 1178 -5.87 -3.89 -40.07
C ALA A 1178 -5.70 -4.60 -41.42
N GLY A 1179 -5.30 -3.86 -42.47
CA GLY A 1179 -4.82 -4.39 -43.75
C GLY A 1179 -5.45 -5.73 -44.20
N ARG A 1180 -4.62 -6.77 -44.36
CA ARG A 1180 -5.03 -8.11 -44.81
C ARG A 1180 -5.48 -9.05 -43.67
N ARG A 1181 -5.53 -8.56 -42.43
CA ARG A 1181 -5.73 -9.37 -41.21
C ARG A 1181 -7.19 -9.37 -40.80
N THR A 1182 -7.66 -10.47 -40.21
CA THR A 1182 -9.01 -10.48 -39.61
C THR A 1182 -9.04 -9.52 -38.44
N THR A 1183 -9.88 -8.50 -38.49
CA THR A 1183 -9.88 -7.42 -37.50
C THR A 1183 -11.24 -7.30 -36.81
N LEU A 1184 -11.26 -7.40 -35.49
CA LEU A 1184 -12.46 -7.20 -34.67
C LEU A 1184 -12.34 -5.89 -33.91
N VAL A 1185 -13.28 -4.98 -34.13
CA VAL A 1185 -13.30 -3.65 -33.52
C VAL A 1185 -14.54 -3.47 -32.66
N VAL A 1186 -14.36 -3.13 -31.39
CA VAL A 1186 -15.46 -2.64 -30.55
C VAL A 1186 -15.55 -1.14 -30.76
N ALA A 1187 -16.59 -0.70 -31.47
CA ALA A 1187 -16.77 0.69 -31.84
C ALA A 1187 -17.72 1.37 -30.87
N HIS A 1188 -17.21 2.32 -30.08
CA HIS A 1188 -18.04 3.21 -29.29
C HIS A 1188 -18.49 4.44 -30.09
N ARG A 1189 -17.71 4.82 -31.12
CA ARG A 1189 -18.07 5.83 -32.10
C ARG A 1189 -18.57 5.16 -33.37
N LEU A 1190 -19.70 5.62 -33.85
CA LEU A 1190 -20.30 5.01 -35.04
C LEU A 1190 -19.48 5.28 -36.30
N THR A 1191 -18.67 6.34 -36.34
CA THR A 1191 -17.74 6.64 -37.44
C THR A 1191 -16.69 5.55 -37.63
N THR A 1192 -16.16 4.98 -36.54
CA THR A 1192 -15.27 3.81 -36.60
C THR A 1192 -16.00 2.59 -37.16
N ALA A 1193 -17.27 2.38 -36.77
CA ALA A 1193 -18.06 1.28 -37.29
C ALA A 1193 -18.40 1.44 -38.79
N ALA A 1194 -18.64 2.67 -39.25
CA ALA A 1194 -18.97 2.97 -40.64
C ALA A 1194 -17.84 2.61 -41.62
N ARG A 1195 -16.59 2.56 -41.13
CA ARG A 1195 -15.40 2.21 -41.92
C ARG A 1195 -15.12 0.71 -41.99
N ALA A 1196 -15.78 -0.10 -41.17
CA ALA A 1196 -15.59 -1.54 -41.20
C ALA A 1196 -16.30 -2.17 -42.40
N ASP A 1197 -15.75 -3.29 -42.91
CA ASP A 1197 -16.36 -4.05 -44.01
C ASP A 1197 -17.76 -4.56 -43.63
N ARG A 1198 -17.99 -4.78 -42.32
CA ARG A 1198 -19.23 -5.31 -41.77
C ARG A 1198 -19.48 -4.79 -40.37
N VAL A 1199 -20.73 -4.46 -40.09
CA VAL A 1199 -21.21 -3.97 -38.79
C VAL A 1199 -22.17 -4.99 -38.19
N VAL A 1200 -21.90 -5.37 -36.94
CA VAL A 1200 -22.73 -6.27 -36.14
C VAL A 1200 -23.31 -5.47 -34.98
N VAL A 1201 -24.63 -5.31 -34.97
CA VAL A 1201 -25.36 -4.60 -33.92
C VAL A 1201 -25.76 -5.60 -32.84
N MET A 1202 -25.27 -5.34 -31.63
CA MET A 1202 -25.56 -6.10 -30.43
C MET A 1202 -26.70 -5.44 -29.63
N ASP A 1203 -27.64 -6.25 -29.18
CA ASP A 1203 -28.73 -5.84 -28.29
C ASP A 1203 -28.98 -6.91 -27.23
N HIS A 1204 -28.87 -6.53 -25.95
CA HIS A 1204 -29.13 -7.43 -24.81
C HIS A 1204 -28.44 -8.80 -24.94
N GLY A 1205 -27.19 -8.82 -25.39
CA GLY A 1205 -26.39 -10.04 -25.54
C GLY A 1205 -26.68 -10.87 -26.80
N ARG A 1206 -27.44 -10.35 -27.76
CA ARG A 1206 -27.76 -11.02 -29.04
C ARG A 1206 -27.39 -10.16 -30.23
N VAL A 1207 -27.16 -10.81 -31.38
CA VAL A 1207 -26.99 -10.11 -32.67
C VAL A 1207 -28.36 -9.69 -33.17
N ALA A 1208 -28.60 -8.38 -33.21
CA ALA A 1208 -29.85 -7.79 -33.68
C ALA A 1208 -29.83 -7.51 -35.18
N GLU A 1209 -28.73 -6.95 -35.68
CA GLU A 1209 -28.56 -6.62 -37.09
C GLU A 1209 -27.14 -6.93 -37.55
N ASP A 1210 -27.02 -7.24 -38.83
CA ASP A 1210 -25.78 -7.65 -39.47
C ASP A 1210 -25.83 -7.22 -40.95
N GLY A 1211 -24.82 -6.47 -41.37
CA GLY A 1211 -24.70 -5.93 -42.74
C GLY A 1211 -23.61 -4.87 -42.87
N THR A 1212 -23.49 -4.28 -44.04
CA THR A 1212 -22.61 -3.10 -44.25
C THR A 1212 -23.25 -1.83 -43.71
N HIS A 1213 -22.46 -0.77 -43.51
CA HIS A 1213 -22.96 0.53 -43.06
C HIS A 1213 -24.13 1.03 -43.92
N GLU A 1214 -23.99 1.01 -45.26
CA GLU A 1214 -25.03 1.47 -46.19
C GLU A 1214 -26.29 0.61 -46.15
N GLU A 1215 -26.14 -0.72 -46.05
CA GLU A 1215 -27.27 -1.65 -45.97
C GLU A 1215 -28.09 -1.44 -44.69
N LEU A 1216 -27.41 -1.27 -43.55
CA LEU A 1216 -28.08 -1.09 -42.26
C LEU A 1216 -28.78 0.27 -42.16
N LEU A 1217 -28.19 1.33 -42.76
CA LEU A 1217 -28.87 2.61 -42.89
C LEU A 1217 -30.12 2.52 -43.76
N ALA A 1218 -30.05 1.82 -44.90
CA ALA A 1218 -31.18 1.64 -45.81
C ALA A 1218 -32.32 0.81 -45.19
N ARG A 1219 -32.00 -0.15 -44.31
CA ARG A 1219 -33.00 -0.96 -43.58
C ARG A 1219 -33.79 -0.14 -42.56
N GLY A 1220 -33.28 1.02 -42.12
CA GLY A 1220 -33.99 1.91 -41.20
C GLY A 1220 -34.17 1.35 -39.78
N GLY A 1221 -33.40 0.32 -39.40
CA GLY A 1221 -33.46 -0.34 -38.10
C GLY A 1221 -32.73 0.41 -36.98
N ARG A 1222 -32.32 -0.33 -35.97
CA ARG A 1222 -31.66 0.13 -34.74
C ARG A 1222 -30.30 0.75 -35.00
N TYR A 1223 -29.53 0.24 -35.96
CA TYR A 1223 -28.30 0.91 -36.39
C TYR A 1223 -28.59 2.30 -36.95
N ALA A 1224 -29.63 2.44 -37.78
CA ALA A 1224 -30.00 3.71 -38.39
C ALA A 1224 -30.54 4.70 -37.34
N GLU A 1225 -31.22 4.22 -36.31
CA GLU A 1225 -31.64 5.02 -35.15
C GLU A 1225 -30.45 5.50 -34.31
N LEU A 1226 -29.51 4.62 -33.99
CA LEU A 1226 -28.25 4.97 -33.33
C LEU A 1226 -27.48 6.01 -34.16
N TRP A 1227 -27.39 5.80 -35.48
CA TRP A 1227 -26.73 6.73 -36.40
C TRP A 1227 -27.41 8.09 -36.46
N ARG A 1228 -28.73 8.14 -36.59
CA ARG A 1228 -29.52 9.39 -36.59
C ARG A 1228 -29.36 10.16 -35.28
N THR A 1229 -29.39 9.46 -34.16
CA THR A 1229 -29.18 10.02 -32.83
C THR A 1229 -27.76 10.59 -32.70
N PHE A 1230 -26.77 9.84 -33.17
CA PHE A 1230 -25.36 10.23 -33.14
C PHE A 1230 -25.09 11.49 -33.97
N ILE A 1231 -25.64 11.60 -35.18
CA ILE A 1231 -25.48 12.80 -36.04
C ILE A 1231 -26.43 13.95 -35.65
N GLY A 1232 -27.35 13.74 -34.70
CA GLY A 1232 -28.31 14.75 -34.24
C GLY A 1232 -29.40 15.11 -35.25
N ALA A 1233 -29.84 14.15 -36.08
CA ALA A 1233 -30.94 14.37 -37.04
C ALA A 1233 -32.31 14.34 -36.33
N ALA A 1234 -33.20 15.28 -36.65
CA ALA A 1234 -34.55 15.34 -36.09
C ALA A 1234 -35.36 14.07 -36.45
N GLU A 1235 -36.14 13.54 -35.50
CA GLU A 1235 -37.07 12.45 -35.77
C GLU A 1235 -38.02 12.84 -36.92
N PRO A 1236 -38.28 11.94 -37.89
CA PRO A 1236 -39.35 12.18 -38.83
C PRO A 1236 -40.66 12.20 -38.04
N GLU A 1237 -41.41 13.30 -38.14
CA GLU A 1237 -42.77 13.40 -37.61
C GLU A 1237 -43.56 12.16 -38.06
N GLU A 1238 -43.93 11.30 -37.11
CA GLU A 1238 -44.85 10.21 -37.39
C GLU A 1238 -46.12 10.80 -38.02
N PRO A 1239 -46.57 10.31 -39.19
CA PRO A 1239 -47.86 10.69 -39.71
C PRO A 1239 -48.92 10.14 -38.75
N VAL A 1240 -49.49 11.02 -37.93
CA VAL A 1240 -50.70 10.74 -37.15
C VAL A 1240 -51.80 10.30 -38.11
N GLY A 1241 -52.06 8.99 -38.17
CA GLY A 1241 -52.95 8.43 -39.18
C GLY A 1241 -53.42 6.99 -38.96
N ALA A 1242 -54.44 6.84 -38.10
CA ALA A 1242 -55.55 5.88 -38.16
C ALA A 1242 -55.32 4.36 -37.94
N SER A 1243 -55.71 3.93 -36.72
CA SER A 1243 -56.46 2.69 -36.40
C SER A 1243 -55.92 1.31 -36.86
N ARG A 1244 -55.44 0.50 -35.93
CA ARG A 1244 -56.23 -0.51 -35.18
C ARG A 1244 -55.44 -1.13 -34.06
#